data_AF-A0A8S1JU45-F1
#
_entry.id   AF-A0A8S1JU45-F1
#
_cell.length_a   1.000
_cell.length_b   1.000
_cell.length_c   1.000
_cell.angle_alpha   90.00
_cell.angle_beta   90.00
_cell.angle_gamma   90.00
#
_symmetry.space_group_name_H-M   'P 1'
#
loop_
_entity.id
_entity.type
_entity.pdbx_description
1 polymer ?
#
loop_
_entity_poly.entity_id
_entity_poly.type
_entity_poly.pdbx_seq_one_letter_code
_entity_poly.pdbx_strand_id
1 'polypeptide(L)'
;MDDTLEEENNNAYLYMGLWQKITVTIRIIVEYIYSDIRKKPRSFKIGLFTIYLVVMFLALIQSAFSLSPLIFIQLAETTAGDTDLVFTPIPSENRTKSNTDIGPQNSNFQASQNLLNGFSLVNQTEIVRITKNIDEIFDTTPRWLMIGNLENPKENISKISDTIRSFFLLIDSQKEISIGLGRRLETDIINNNEVLVTSSGLRGLNATIGDILNLNIDIIQFLSTYVITENNNNDPESFIMAAFDTYLNGPLELIYGQNFTKQEYTGLELKVWSTWLIVFTDFLDNNPDQKEQIRENFKNQINQAGVSNDQNEVSNTIFDILFAQELGYFSRILGGFIQQLGDNDIVSIYLVEQIMAEIIADSLDFDIQLKVKESIKSPKGKWADGLGNIVVMDYRNATIILREAFLIALNNTIEDYKINSPTNSVQEIVAFNIPVEDLFNFIRNYTDSIKLEEYTLTSNLLVKDRVTKYTSKDNIDNFVLDVSNQFFDQVGYDFPVKITVPLATAIKQYLLLGNFVDNLVVSATFLLLMLSVLLIYSLMIGDVEEKTYEFGMLRALGFQKWWLIILLLLQAFTFAIPGLILGLITCYILNSLISMFIFDSAVLMSSYDIAKSAIGLSIGLGLFIPLASNILPIVRALSKTLRDSLDLYHRTINDILVNVIKLEKMGISIDQFFTAALLVIMGFVSYYLIPMAFIFSNIQLALAVINIILIVMIIGFTLLANILEEPFEKAILKLILCIFKKDRNLEKIIFKNLEAHYSRNWKTTLMYTIALAFLIFAGAGFALQTSVITDVLQSFLGADISIQALQSDKRGLDEYNLRMFLNKTMNEDPTFLYDYSFTTLMLSQIPEMPNSHFISTLAKFPFKKIFLGGVEENYLRSCLEAFYIPNSYDQNIKYGTLIDGAIDGVSGIYDRSDVQDREAFYDPYSLVGSQLIRKQWYKDLSYEKPNLYSTIDREINIVVPQGYIYEAGINVDTPSILYVDRRLYRTNVRHMATKVPGYFFSSYRSLVGNGLISMEDALYIVNDFFQGDIRQGNLSNQRANLYFQSLPKNLTYGLPKDNLQIRFARQTTEQERVDFCNALRNYFLNEQTLLFDVITLKKEAEDTFYFITIFYVLVAIVAMTLSFFLILVSFVSNVKDNSWEFGVLRAVGLNKQQITRVYIYEAISLITASGLIGTIVGLVVAITLTLQILMFTEFSFKFIFPTEIFLITFLGGFITATGASYLAVLEIRDKSISTILKGLQ
;
A
#
# COMPACT_ATOMS: atom_id res chain seq x y z
N MET A 1 29.92 73.61 1.11
CA MET A 1 30.64 72.43 1.59
C MET A 1 30.74 72.44 3.11
N ASP A 2 30.86 73.62 3.74
CA ASP A 2 30.72 73.74 5.21
C ASP A 2 29.25 73.64 5.71
N ASP A 3 28.26 74.23 5.02
CA ASP A 3 26.84 74.12 5.45
C ASP A 3 26.29 72.68 5.45
N THR A 4 26.82 71.82 4.57
CA THR A 4 26.42 70.40 4.48
C THR A 4 27.00 69.53 5.60
N LEU A 5 28.18 69.90 6.14
CA LEU A 5 28.81 69.21 7.26
C LEU A 5 28.18 69.59 8.62
N GLU A 6 27.64 70.80 8.73
CA GLU A 6 26.91 71.25 9.92
C GLU A 6 25.51 70.62 10.03
N GLU A 7 24.81 70.42 8.90
CA GLU A 7 23.56 69.66 8.85
C GLU A 7 23.76 68.16 9.13
N GLU A 8 24.82 67.54 8.59
CA GLU A 8 25.15 66.13 8.88
C GLU A 8 25.53 65.92 10.35
N ASN A 9 26.31 66.84 10.95
CA ASN A 9 26.66 66.75 12.37
C ASN A 9 25.45 67.00 13.28
N ASN A 10 24.60 67.99 12.97
CA ASN A 10 23.37 68.21 13.74
C ASN A 10 22.40 67.03 13.66
N ASN A 11 22.30 66.40 12.49
CA ASN A 11 21.55 65.15 12.33
C ASN A 11 22.19 64.01 13.14
N ALA A 12 23.52 63.86 13.12
CA ALA A 12 24.22 62.84 13.92
C ALA A 12 24.00 63.03 15.44
N TYR A 13 24.05 64.26 15.96
CA TYR A 13 23.74 64.56 17.36
C TYR A 13 22.25 64.29 17.70
N LEU A 14 21.34 64.57 16.77
CA LEU A 14 19.92 64.26 16.92
C LEU A 14 19.69 62.73 16.98
N TYR A 15 20.31 61.98 16.08
CA TYR A 15 20.26 60.51 16.06
C TYR A 15 20.89 59.91 17.32
N MET A 16 22.01 60.45 17.81
CA MET A 16 22.69 59.98 19.01
C MET A 16 21.87 60.28 20.29
N GLY A 17 21.22 61.44 20.37
CA GLY A 17 20.29 61.79 21.45
C GLY A 17 18.99 60.98 21.43
N LEU A 18 18.46 60.66 20.25
CA LEU A 18 17.34 59.74 20.07
C LEU A 18 17.70 58.32 20.52
N TRP A 19 18.88 57.82 20.11
CA TRP A 19 19.41 56.52 20.55
C TRP A 19 19.63 56.45 22.06
N GLN A 20 20.13 57.50 22.70
CA GLN A 20 20.23 57.57 24.16
C GLN A 20 18.87 57.53 24.85
N LYS A 21 17.87 58.27 24.37
CA LYS A 21 16.52 58.23 24.94
C LYS A 21 15.87 56.84 24.78
N ILE A 22 16.06 56.21 23.62
CA ILE A 22 15.55 54.86 23.34
C ILE A 22 16.21 53.83 24.26
N THR A 23 17.53 53.84 24.38
CA THR A 23 18.29 52.89 25.22
C THR A 23 17.96 53.04 26.71
N VAL A 24 17.81 54.26 27.22
CA VAL A 24 17.37 54.51 28.60
C VAL A 24 15.95 53.98 28.83
N THR A 25 15.03 54.22 27.89
CA THR A 25 13.64 53.76 28.02
C THR A 25 13.55 52.23 27.98
N ILE A 26 14.29 51.58 27.08
CA ILE A 26 14.37 50.11 27.01
C ILE A 26 14.97 49.54 28.30
N ARG A 27 16.01 50.15 28.85
CA ARG A 27 16.60 49.72 30.13
C ARG A 27 15.58 49.77 31.27
N ILE A 28 14.80 50.84 31.37
CA ILE A 28 13.73 50.96 32.37
C ILE A 28 12.69 49.85 32.19
N ILE A 29 12.30 49.55 30.93
CA ILE A 29 11.36 48.46 30.63
C ILE A 29 11.92 47.11 31.09
N VAL A 30 13.20 46.82 30.80
CA VAL A 30 13.84 45.56 31.20
C VAL A 30 13.94 45.44 32.72
N GLU A 31 14.36 46.51 33.41
CA GLU A 31 14.42 46.53 34.88
C GLU A 31 13.03 46.37 35.51
N TYR A 32 11.99 46.98 34.91
CA TYR A 32 10.61 46.80 35.32
C TYR A 32 10.14 45.34 35.15
N ILE A 33 10.35 44.74 33.98
CA ILE A 33 9.97 43.33 33.71
C ILE A 33 10.70 42.40 34.70
N TYR A 34 11.99 42.62 34.95
CA TYR A 34 12.74 41.81 35.90
C TYR A 34 12.21 41.92 37.33
N SER A 35 11.87 43.14 37.77
CA SER A 35 11.26 43.40 39.07
C SER A 35 9.89 42.72 39.18
N ASP A 36 9.09 42.77 38.12
CA ASP A 36 7.76 42.17 38.06
C ASP A 36 7.82 40.63 38.15
N ILE A 37 8.72 40.00 37.39
CA ILE A 37 8.94 38.54 37.45
C ILE A 37 9.34 38.10 38.87
N ARG A 38 10.18 38.86 39.57
CA ARG A 38 10.58 38.56 40.96
C ARG A 38 9.42 38.69 41.95
N LYS A 39 8.54 39.69 41.78
CA LYS A 39 7.38 39.91 42.65
C LYS A 39 6.27 38.88 42.41
N LYS A 40 6.04 38.50 41.16
CA LYS A 40 4.95 37.61 40.73
C LYS A 40 5.45 36.39 39.94
N PRO A 41 6.23 35.48 40.55
CA PRO A 41 6.82 34.35 39.84
C PRO A 41 5.79 33.36 39.28
N ARG A 42 4.56 33.34 39.81
CA ARG A 42 3.49 32.43 39.35
C ARG A 42 3.03 32.75 37.93
N SER A 43 2.75 34.02 37.61
CA SER A 43 2.28 34.45 36.27
C SER A 43 3.31 34.08 35.19
N PHE A 44 4.58 34.38 35.47
CA PHE A 44 5.71 33.99 34.62
C PHE A 44 5.82 32.48 34.41
N LYS A 45 5.75 31.68 35.49
CA LYS A 45 5.84 30.21 35.41
C LYS A 45 4.70 29.60 34.59
N ILE A 46 3.48 30.11 34.75
CA ILE A 46 2.29 29.65 34.02
C ILE A 46 2.43 29.98 32.52
N GLY A 47 2.84 31.20 32.17
CA GLY A 47 3.10 31.59 30.77
C GLY A 47 4.22 30.78 30.12
N LEU A 48 5.33 30.57 30.84
CA LEU A 48 6.45 29.75 30.38
C LEU A 48 6.03 28.29 30.15
N PHE A 49 5.32 27.69 31.12
CA PHE A 49 4.86 26.31 31.01
C PHE A 49 3.84 26.13 29.88
N THR A 50 3.00 27.14 29.64
CA THR A 50 2.05 27.15 28.52
C THR A 50 2.78 27.04 27.18
N ILE A 51 3.73 27.95 26.91
CA ILE A 51 4.45 27.95 25.63
C ILE A 51 5.31 26.70 25.50
N TYR A 52 5.92 26.26 26.60
CA TYR A 52 6.63 24.98 26.67
C TYR A 52 5.76 23.80 26.21
N LEU A 53 4.55 23.63 26.76
CA LEU A 53 3.63 22.55 26.36
C LEU A 53 3.25 22.66 24.88
N VAL A 54 2.86 23.84 24.44
CA VAL A 54 2.39 24.08 23.06
C VAL A 54 3.50 23.77 22.05
N VAL A 55 4.69 24.30 22.25
CA VAL A 55 5.84 24.10 21.35
C VAL A 55 6.28 22.64 21.36
N MET A 56 6.44 22.04 22.54
CA MET A 56 6.82 20.63 22.67
C MET A 56 5.84 19.73 21.91
N PHE A 57 4.53 19.90 22.14
CA PHE A 57 3.54 18.99 21.59
C PHE A 57 3.31 19.18 20.10
N LEU A 58 3.27 20.42 19.60
CA LEU A 58 3.16 20.67 18.16
C LEU A 58 4.38 20.13 17.41
N ALA A 59 5.59 20.31 17.97
CA ALA A 59 6.82 19.75 17.42
C ALA A 59 6.76 18.21 17.39
N LEU A 60 6.31 17.59 18.49
CA LEU A 60 6.24 16.14 18.63
C LEU A 60 5.21 15.53 17.68
N ILE A 61 4.02 16.14 17.55
CA ILE A 61 2.99 15.72 16.59
C ILE A 61 3.50 15.83 15.15
N GLN A 62 4.13 16.95 14.79
CA GLN A 62 4.67 17.14 13.44
C GLN A 62 5.85 16.20 13.15
N SER A 63 6.63 15.84 14.18
CA SER A 63 7.71 14.86 14.04
C SER A 63 7.14 13.44 13.85
N ALA A 64 6.17 13.04 14.67
CA ALA A 64 5.46 11.77 14.51
C ALA A 64 4.76 11.67 13.14
N PHE A 65 4.19 12.77 12.65
CA PHE A 65 3.61 12.88 11.32
C PHE A 65 4.62 12.57 10.22
N SER A 66 5.85 13.09 10.32
CA SER A 66 6.89 12.82 9.30
C SER A 66 7.30 11.36 9.20
N LEU A 67 6.99 10.55 10.23
CA LEU A 67 7.23 9.11 10.26
C LEU A 67 6.04 8.30 9.73
N SER A 68 4.86 8.90 9.47
CA SER A 68 3.67 8.19 8.96
C SER A 68 3.92 7.42 7.66
N PRO A 69 4.74 7.90 6.69
CA PRO A 69 4.99 7.16 5.45
C PRO A 69 5.65 5.80 5.68
N LEU A 70 6.37 5.62 6.80
CA LEU A 70 7.03 4.37 7.16
C LEU A 70 6.04 3.22 7.35
N ILE A 71 4.85 3.52 7.88
CA ILE A 71 3.78 2.54 8.10
C ILE A 71 3.33 1.96 6.75
N PHE A 72 3.15 2.84 5.75
CA PHE A 72 2.72 2.44 4.41
C PHE A 72 3.82 1.75 3.61
N ILE A 73 5.08 2.17 3.80
CA ILE A 73 6.24 1.44 3.25
C ILE A 73 6.25 0.03 3.84
N GLN A 74 6.12 -0.13 5.16
CA GLN A 74 6.13 -1.44 5.80
C GLN A 74 5.02 -2.37 5.30
N LEU A 75 3.79 -1.86 5.13
CA LEU A 75 2.68 -2.61 4.53
C LEU A 75 2.98 -3.03 3.09
N ALA A 76 3.57 -2.12 2.32
CA ALA A 76 3.97 -2.40 0.94
C ALA A 76 5.12 -3.40 0.86
N GLU A 77 6.09 -3.36 1.77
CA GLU A 77 7.19 -4.33 1.86
C GLU A 77 6.64 -5.73 2.18
N THR A 78 5.66 -5.85 3.09
CA THR A 78 4.99 -7.13 3.40
C THR A 78 4.27 -7.72 2.17
N THR A 79 3.64 -6.87 1.35
CA THR A 79 2.84 -7.34 0.20
C THR A 79 3.65 -7.60 -1.05
N ALA A 80 4.65 -6.77 -1.36
CA ALA A 80 5.40 -6.82 -2.62
C ALA A 80 6.87 -7.21 -2.47
N GLY A 81 7.38 -7.29 -1.23
CA GLY A 81 8.80 -7.40 -0.94
C GLY A 81 9.48 -6.03 -0.79
N ASP A 82 10.66 -6.01 -0.20
CA ASP A 82 11.40 -4.81 0.20
C ASP A 82 12.33 -4.23 -0.88
N THR A 83 12.21 -4.74 -2.10
CA THR A 83 12.99 -4.30 -3.25
C THR A 83 12.30 -3.13 -3.96
N ASP A 84 13.06 -2.07 -4.25
CA ASP A 84 12.51 -0.86 -4.86
C ASP A 84 12.29 -1.02 -6.36
N LEU A 85 13.32 -1.49 -7.06
CA LEU A 85 13.33 -1.73 -8.51
C LEU A 85 13.83 -3.15 -8.77
N VAL A 86 13.17 -3.87 -9.68
CA VAL A 86 13.59 -5.19 -10.12
C VAL A 86 13.82 -5.16 -11.62
N PHE A 87 15.05 -5.45 -12.02
CA PHE A 87 15.47 -5.56 -13.40
C PHE A 87 15.34 -7.02 -13.83
N THR A 88 14.53 -7.25 -14.85
CA THR A 88 14.28 -8.57 -15.45
C THR A 88 14.70 -8.56 -16.90
N PRO A 89 15.17 -9.67 -17.48
CA PRO A 89 15.50 -9.75 -18.88
C PRO A 89 14.24 -9.60 -19.76
N ILE A 90 14.40 -8.99 -20.95
CA ILE A 90 13.32 -8.91 -21.95
C ILE A 90 13.44 -10.12 -22.90
N PRO A 91 12.37 -10.93 -23.07
CA PRO A 91 12.34 -12.00 -24.07
C PRO A 91 12.51 -11.47 -25.50
N SER A 92 13.25 -12.20 -26.33
CA SER A 92 13.67 -11.79 -27.68
C SER A 92 12.53 -11.44 -28.65
N GLU A 93 11.33 -11.99 -28.50
CA GLU A 93 10.16 -11.67 -29.35
C GLU A 93 9.77 -10.18 -29.34
N ASN A 94 10.05 -9.45 -28.25
CA ASN A 94 9.75 -8.02 -28.19
C ASN A 94 10.79 -7.15 -28.92
N ARG A 95 11.95 -7.70 -29.29
CA ARG A 95 12.99 -6.98 -30.03
C ARG A 95 12.67 -6.82 -31.51
N THR A 96 11.92 -7.76 -32.11
CA THR A 96 11.65 -7.78 -33.55
C THR A 96 10.36 -7.06 -33.96
N LYS A 97 9.48 -6.71 -33.01
CA LYS A 97 8.28 -5.89 -33.31
C LYS A 97 8.58 -4.44 -33.70
N SER A 98 9.80 -3.95 -33.51
CA SER A 98 10.13 -2.55 -33.78
C SER A 98 10.74 -2.25 -35.15
N ASN A 99 11.19 -3.24 -35.95
CA ASN A 99 11.70 -2.96 -37.29
C ASN A 99 11.70 -4.20 -38.21
N THR A 100 11.09 -4.01 -39.40
CA THR A 100 11.17 -4.80 -40.66
C THR A 100 10.15 -5.92 -40.91
N ASP A 101 9.04 -5.54 -41.55
CA ASP A 101 8.30 -6.35 -42.52
C ASP A 101 9.20 -6.65 -43.75
N ILE A 102 10.02 -7.71 -43.75
CA ILE A 102 10.63 -8.21 -45.00
C ILE A 102 10.74 -9.75 -45.00
N GLY A 103 9.87 -10.39 -45.80
CA GLY A 103 10.21 -11.55 -46.63
C GLY A 103 10.02 -12.96 -46.03
N PRO A 104 9.28 -13.86 -46.71
CA PRO A 104 9.38 -15.30 -46.46
C PRO A 104 10.64 -15.82 -47.17
N GLN A 105 11.40 -16.72 -46.52
CA GLN A 105 12.28 -17.79 -47.07
C GLN A 105 13.51 -17.99 -46.16
N ASN A 106 13.29 -18.70 -45.05
CA ASN A 106 14.21 -19.62 -44.34
C ASN A 106 13.73 -19.77 -42.89
N SER A 107 12.55 -20.35 -42.72
CA SER A 107 11.85 -20.47 -41.43
C SER A 107 12.57 -21.38 -40.43
N ASN A 108 13.33 -22.37 -40.88
CA ASN A 108 13.88 -23.38 -39.97
C ASN A 108 15.17 -22.91 -39.26
N PHE A 109 15.97 -22.06 -39.89
CA PHE A 109 17.21 -21.52 -39.31
C PHE A 109 16.96 -20.27 -38.46
N GLN A 110 15.92 -19.49 -38.77
CA GLN A 110 15.47 -18.38 -37.91
C GLN A 110 14.72 -18.87 -36.67
N ALA A 111 13.94 -19.97 -36.78
CA ALA A 111 13.26 -20.56 -35.64
C ALA A 111 14.24 -21.14 -34.59
N SER A 112 15.32 -21.81 -35.02
CA SER A 112 16.34 -22.33 -34.10
C SER A 112 17.19 -21.22 -33.44
N GLN A 113 17.51 -20.15 -34.19
CA GLN A 113 18.13 -18.95 -33.59
C GLN A 113 17.19 -18.26 -32.58
N ASN A 114 15.88 -18.22 -32.84
CA ASN A 114 14.90 -17.64 -31.91
C ASN A 114 14.69 -18.49 -30.65
N LEU A 115 14.79 -19.82 -30.76
CA LEU A 115 14.65 -20.78 -29.66
C LEU A 115 15.69 -20.59 -28.54
N LEU A 116 16.96 -20.29 -28.89
CA LEU A 116 18.05 -20.09 -27.93
C LEU A 116 18.31 -18.61 -27.60
N ASN A 117 18.03 -17.68 -28.54
CA ASN A 117 17.98 -16.25 -28.23
C ASN A 117 16.84 -15.88 -27.25
N GLY A 118 15.93 -16.82 -26.95
CA GLY A 118 14.84 -16.65 -25.98
C GLY A 118 15.29 -16.54 -24.53
N PHE A 119 16.46 -17.09 -24.17
CA PHE A 119 16.95 -17.08 -22.79
C PHE A 119 17.97 -15.95 -22.59
N SER A 120 17.51 -14.78 -22.17
CA SER A 120 18.38 -13.66 -21.79
C SER A 120 18.56 -13.66 -20.27
N LEU A 121 19.81 -13.69 -19.81
CA LEU A 121 20.17 -13.40 -18.42
C LEU A 121 20.67 -11.96 -18.29
N VAL A 122 20.49 -11.38 -17.11
CA VAL A 122 21.03 -10.06 -16.78
C VAL A 122 22.47 -10.21 -16.31
N ASN A 123 23.40 -9.49 -16.95
CA ASN A 123 24.79 -9.41 -16.49
C ASN A 123 24.87 -8.50 -15.25
N GLN A 124 24.95 -9.11 -14.08
CA GLN A 124 24.96 -8.41 -12.79
C GLN A 124 26.18 -7.51 -12.61
N THR A 125 27.36 -7.94 -13.08
CA THR A 125 28.59 -7.15 -13.01
C THR A 125 28.46 -5.84 -13.79
N GLU A 126 27.82 -5.91 -14.96
CA GLU A 126 27.53 -4.73 -15.76
C GLU A 126 26.50 -3.82 -15.08
N ILE A 127 25.39 -4.36 -14.57
CA ILE A 127 24.38 -3.59 -13.82
C ILE A 127 25.03 -2.84 -12.66
N VAL A 128 25.79 -3.53 -11.80
CA VAL A 128 26.46 -2.93 -10.64
C VAL A 128 27.37 -1.77 -11.06
N ARG A 129 28.13 -1.94 -12.16
CA ARG A 129 29.03 -0.91 -12.70
C ARG A 129 28.27 0.35 -13.14
N ILE A 130 27.14 0.17 -13.82
CA ILE A 130 26.31 1.28 -14.33
C ILE A 130 25.60 1.98 -13.17
N THR A 131 24.94 1.21 -12.31
CA THR A 131 24.10 1.75 -11.22
C THR A 131 24.92 2.49 -10.18
N LYS A 132 26.22 2.21 -10.06
CA LYS A 132 27.14 2.95 -9.17
C LYS A 132 27.31 4.42 -9.57
N ASN A 133 27.06 4.76 -10.83
CA ASN A 133 27.10 6.13 -11.34
C ASN A 133 25.75 6.88 -11.22
N ILE A 134 24.72 6.22 -10.70
CA ILE A 134 23.37 6.78 -10.51
C ILE A 134 23.24 7.16 -9.04
N ASP A 135 23.13 8.46 -8.75
CA ASP A 135 23.19 8.99 -7.38
C ASP A 135 22.04 8.48 -6.50
N GLU A 136 20.87 8.20 -7.09
CA GLU A 136 19.68 7.77 -6.38
C GLU A 136 19.72 6.32 -5.91
N ILE A 137 20.53 5.46 -6.55
CA ILE A 137 20.65 4.04 -6.25
C ILE A 137 21.65 3.85 -5.10
N PHE A 138 21.27 3.04 -4.12
CA PHE A 138 22.14 2.66 -3.01
C PHE A 138 23.07 1.52 -3.44
N ASP A 139 22.51 0.37 -3.83
CA ASP A 139 23.24 -0.81 -4.27
C ASP A 139 22.30 -1.81 -4.96
N THR A 140 22.86 -2.89 -5.51
CA THR A 140 22.10 -3.95 -6.20
C THR A 140 22.53 -5.36 -5.76
N THR A 141 21.64 -6.34 -5.91
CA THR A 141 21.91 -7.74 -5.58
C THR A 141 21.17 -8.69 -6.54
N PRO A 142 21.80 -9.78 -7.00
CA PRO A 142 21.15 -10.74 -7.87
C PRO A 142 20.22 -11.69 -7.08
N ARG A 143 19.11 -12.10 -7.70
CA ARG A 143 18.21 -13.15 -7.17
C ARG A 143 17.86 -14.17 -8.26
N TRP A 144 17.90 -15.45 -7.91
CA TRP A 144 17.30 -16.52 -8.71
C TRP A 144 16.14 -17.09 -7.93
N LEU A 145 14.95 -17.04 -8.53
CA LEU A 145 13.74 -17.67 -8.02
C LEU A 145 13.41 -18.83 -8.95
N MET A 146 13.32 -20.02 -8.38
CA MET A 146 12.98 -21.26 -9.10
C MET A 146 11.89 -21.99 -8.31
N ILE A 147 11.19 -22.92 -8.95
CA ILE A 147 10.22 -23.78 -8.30
C ILE A 147 10.86 -25.15 -8.09
N GLY A 148 10.61 -25.77 -6.94
CA GLY A 148 10.90 -27.18 -6.71
C GLY A 148 9.95 -27.83 -5.72
N ASN A 149 9.93 -29.15 -5.71
CA ASN A 149 9.15 -29.92 -4.74
C ASN A 149 10.05 -30.36 -3.59
N LEU A 150 9.66 -30.04 -2.37
CA LEU A 150 10.33 -30.52 -1.17
C LEU A 150 9.71 -31.81 -0.68
N GLU A 151 10.57 -32.74 -0.29
CA GLU A 151 10.19 -34.02 0.30
C GLU A 151 11.00 -34.29 1.56
N ASN A 152 10.40 -35.02 2.50
CA ASN A 152 11.10 -35.48 3.70
C ASN A 152 11.44 -36.97 3.55
N PRO A 153 12.71 -37.34 3.35
CA PRO A 153 13.12 -38.72 3.05
C PRO A 153 12.97 -39.70 4.23
N LYS A 154 12.46 -39.27 5.40
CA LYS A 154 12.23 -40.15 6.55
C LYS A 154 11.09 -41.14 6.26
N GLU A 155 11.42 -42.41 6.03
CA GLU A 155 10.46 -43.52 5.98
C GLU A 155 9.68 -43.61 7.30
N ASN A 156 8.35 -43.70 7.23
CA ASN A 156 7.40 -43.75 8.36
C ASN A 156 7.03 -42.41 9.02
N ILE A 157 6.57 -41.43 8.27
CA ILE A 157 5.52 -40.61 8.87
C ILE A 157 4.24 -40.63 8.04
N SER A 158 3.18 -41.17 8.65
CA SER A 158 1.81 -40.87 8.29
C SER A 158 1.59 -39.35 8.38
N LYS A 159 1.74 -38.60 7.29
CA LYS A 159 1.81 -37.13 7.30
C LYS A 159 0.83 -36.46 6.33
N ILE A 160 0.66 -35.17 6.58
CA ILE A 160 -0.33 -34.23 6.02
C ILE A 160 -0.09 -33.98 4.51
N SER A 161 1.15 -34.11 4.03
CA SER A 161 1.53 -34.13 2.60
C SER A 161 2.93 -34.75 2.45
N ASP A 162 3.12 -35.71 1.55
CA ASP A 162 4.43 -36.35 1.32
C ASP A 162 5.41 -35.42 0.56
N THR A 163 4.86 -34.52 -0.26
CA THR A 163 5.59 -33.54 -1.06
C THR A 163 4.99 -32.14 -0.88
N ILE A 164 5.82 -31.10 -0.88
CA ILE A 164 5.37 -29.70 -0.79
C ILE A 164 6.02 -28.87 -1.89
N ARG A 165 5.20 -28.22 -2.72
CA ARG A 165 5.70 -27.25 -3.70
C ARG A 165 6.27 -26.04 -2.97
N SER A 166 7.50 -25.68 -3.33
CA SER A 166 8.25 -24.59 -2.72
C SER A 166 8.97 -23.76 -3.75
N PHE A 167 9.19 -22.49 -3.43
CA PHE A 167 10.09 -21.63 -4.17
C PHE A 167 11.50 -21.79 -3.61
N PHE A 168 12.45 -22.00 -4.51
CA PHE A 168 13.85 -22.03 -4.21
C PHE A 168 14.47 -20.69 -4.59
N LEU A 169 14.93 -19.96 -3.57
CA LEU A 169 15.46 -18.61 -3.68
C LEU A 169 16.98 -18.64 -3.43
N LEU A 170 17.76 -18.38 -4.47
CA LEU A 170 19.20 -18.17 -4.34
C LEU A 170 19.48 -16.68 -4.09
N ILE A 171 20.24 -16.40 -3.05
CA ILE A 171 20.62 -15.05 -2.64
C ILE A 171 22.12 -14.95 -2.32
N ASP A 172 22.65 -13.74 -2.38
CA ASP A 172 23.92 -13.43 -1.74
C ASP A 172 23.61 -12.93 -0.33
N SER A 173 23.66 -13.84 0.65
CA SER A 173 23.24 -13.53 2.01
C SER A 173 24.10 -12.43 2.65
N GLN A 174 25.40 -12.40 2.35
CA GLN A 174 26.30 -11.39 2.88
C GLN A 174 26.04 -10.03 2.25
N LYS A 175 25.85 -9.97 0.93
CA LYS A 175 25.53 -8.73 0.22
C LYS A 175 24.18 -8.19 0.64
N GLU A 176 23.13 -9.01 0.67
CA GLU A 176 21.78 -8.58 1.12
C GLU A 176 21.80 -7.99 2.53
N ILE A 177 22.48 -8.65 3.49
CA ILE A 177 22.64 -8.12 4.86
C ILE A 177 23.40 -6.79 4.84
N SER A 178 24.48 -6.68 4.06
CA SER A 178 25.29 -5.46 4.00
C SER A 178 24.55 -4.25 3.44
N ILE A 179 23.58 -4.48 2.53
CA ILE A 179 22.79 -3.42 1.89
C ILE A 179 21.46 -3.15 2.61
N GLY A 180 21.15 -3.92 3.66
CA GLY A 180 19.92 -3.78 4.45
C GLY A 180 18.68 -4.38 3.78
N LEU A 181 18.86 -5.31 2.85
CA LEU A 181 17.79 -6.07 2.22
C LEU A 181 17.40 -7.24 3.14
N GLY A 182 16.11 -7.37 3.43
CA GLY A 182 15.57 -8.33 4.38
C GLY A 182 15.86 -7.98 5.83
N ARG A 183 16.21 -6.72 6.14
CA ARG A 183 16.68 -6.25 7.46
C ARG A 183 15.77 -6.61 8.64
N ARG A 184 14.47 -6.82 8.42
CA ARG A 184 13.50 -7.21 9.46
C ARG A 184 13.61 -8.70 9.83
N LEU A 185 14.24 -9.50 8.98
CA LEU A 185 14.49 -10.92 9.16
C LEU A 185 15.87 -11.10 9.81
N GLU A 186 15.89 -11.50 11.08
CA GLU A 186 17.13 -11.86 11.78
C GLU A 186 17.57 -13.25 11.31
N THR A 187 18.58 -13.33 10.43
CA THR A 187 19.16 -14.61 9.99
C THR A 187 20.68 -14.51 9.94
N ASP A 188 21.35 -15.55 10.42
CA ASP A 188 22.80 -15.68 10.27
C ASP A 188 23.21 -16.00 8.83
N ILE A 189 24.48 -15.76 8.50
CA ILE A 189 25.06 -16.11 7.19
C ILE A 189 24.86 -17.61 6.93
N ILE A 190 24.39 -17.95 5.73
CA ILE A 190 24.10 -19.32 5.31
C ILE A 190 25.41 -20.01 4.87
N ASN A 191 25.69 -21.23 5.37
CA ASN A 191 26.90 -22.00 5.08
C ASN A 191 26.67 -23.10 4.01
N ASN A 192 27.73 -23.82 3.64
CA ASN A 192 27.83 -24.61 2.41
C ASN A 192 26.74 -25.65 2.11
N ASN A 193 26.07 -26.26 3.11
CA ASN A 193 24.99 -27.24 2.89
C ASN A 193 23.71 -26.91 3.67
N GLU A 194 23.60 -25.66 4.11
CA GLU A 194 22.53 -25.20 4.99
C GLU A 194 21.50 -24.41 4.20
N VAL A 195 20.22 -24.63 4.46
CA VAL A 195 19.13 -23.84 3.89
C VAL A 195 18.21 -23.31 4.97
N LEU A 196 17.64 -22.14 4.70
CA LEU A 196 16.55 -21.60 5.50
C LEU A 196 15.24 -22.04 4.86
N VAL A 197 14.35 -22.65 5.64
CA VAL A 197 13.06 -23.11 5.13
C VAL A 197 11.96 -22.41 5.90
N THR A 198 10.91 -22.00 5.20
CA THR A 198 9.70 -21.48 5.85
C THR A 198 9.11 -22.47 6.85
N SER A 199 8.61 -21.96 7.97
CA SER A 199 8.04 -22.76 9.07
C SER A 199 6.78 -23.49 8.64
N SER A 200 6.06 -22.95 7.65
CA SER A 200 4.95 -23.60 6.96
C SER A 200 5.42 -24.85 6.22
N GLY A 201 6.49 -24.74 5.41
CA GLY A 201 7.07 -25.86 4.66
C GLY A 201 7.60 -26.97 5.57
N LEU A 202 8.35 -26.62 6.63
CA LEU A 202 8.85 -27.60 7.60
C LEU A 202 7.72 -28.34 8.30
N ARG A 203 6.66 -27.64 8.72
CA ARG A 203 5.51 -28.26 9.39
C ARG A 203 4.73 -29.20 8.47
N GLY A 204 4.46 -28.80 7.23
CA GLY A 204 3.75 -29.67 6.29
C GLY A 204 4.52 -30.96 6.01
N LEU A 205 5.86 -30.87 5.93
CA LEU A 205 6.76 -32.03 5.84
C LEU A 205 7.03 -32.69 7.20
N ASN A 206 6.44 -32.17 8.29
CA ASN A 206 6.76 -32.39 9.71
C ASN A 206 8.26 -32.71 9.95
N ALA A 207 9.08 -31.85 9.36
CA ALA A 207 10.52 -31.77 9.49
C ALA A 207 10.89 -30.75 10.57
N THR A 208 12.07 -30.91 11.14
CA THR A 208 12.61 -30.04 12.19
C THR A 208 13.97 -29.49 11.79
N ILE A 209 14.43 -28.46 12.52
CA ILE A 209 15.76 -27.89 12.31
C ILE A 209 16.81 -29.01 12.49
N GLY A 210 17.71 -29.12 11.51
CA GLY A 210 18.74 -30.16 11.44
C GLY A 210 18.39 -31.36 10.56
N ASP A 211 17.14 -31.51 10.13
CA ASP A 211 16.72 -32.56 9.20
C ASP A 211 17.28 -32.32 7.79
N ILE A 212 17.43 -33.40 7.03
CA ILE A 212 17.81 -33.39 5.61
C ILE A 212 16.52 -33.52 4.79
N LEU A 213 16.28 -32.59 3.88
CA LEU A 213 15.17 -32.59 2.94
C LEU A 213 15.68 -32.86 1.53
N ASN A 214 14.87 -33.51 0.71
CA ASN A 214 15.12 -33.61 -0.72
C ASN A 214 14.36 -32.48 -1.41
N LEU A 215 15.04 -31.71 -2.24
CA LEU A 215 14.44 -30.71 -3.12
C LEU A 215 14.58 -31.20 -4.56
N ASN A 216 13.47 -31.57 -5.17
CA ASN A 216 13.36 -31.86 -6.58
C ASN A 216 13.31 -30.55 -7.37
N ILE A 217 14.21 -30.37 -8.34
CA ILE A 217 14.24 -29.23 -9.25
C ILE A 217 14.09 -29.75 -10.67
N ASP A 218 13.01 -29.32 -11.32
CA ASP A 218 12.77 -29.54 -12.75
C ASP A 218 13.25 -28.30 -13.54
N ILE A 219 14.48 -28.39 -14.08
CA ILE A 219 15.06 -27.30 -14.88
C ILE A 219 14.28 -27.11 -16.18
N ILE A 220 13.67 -28.16 -16.72
CA ILE A 220 12.88 -28.09 -17.94
C ILE A 220 11.63 -27.26 -17.71
N GLN A 221 10.89 -27.53 -16.63
CA GLN A 221 9.73 -26.74 -16.24
C GLN A 221 10.12 -25.27 -16.04
N PHE A 222 11.26 -25.03 -15.41
CA PHE A 222 11.81 -23.69 -15.26
C PHE A 222 12.10 -23.02 -16.62
N LEU A 223 12.83 -23.68 -17.53
CA LEU A 223 13.16 -23.14 -18.86
C LEU A 223 11.90 -22.87 -19.71
N SER A 224 10.92 -23.77 -19.68
CA SER A 224 9.64 -23.60 -20.39
C SER A 224 8.81 -22.40 -19.90
N THR A 225 9.10 -21.88 -18.69
CA THR A 225 8.43 -20.72 -18.13
C THR A 225 8.98 -19.41 -18.69
N TYR A 226 10.25 -19.38 -19.07
CA TYR A 226 10.94 -18.17 -19.58
C TYR A 226 11.15 -18.18 -21.10
N VAL A 227 11.09 -19.35 -21.73
CA VAL A 227 11.22 -19.53 -23.18
C VAL A 227 9.81 -19.66 -23.79
N ILE A 228 9.33 -18.60 -24.44
CA ILE A 228 8.11 -18.65 -25.26
C ILE A 228 8.54 -19.03 -26.68
N THR A 229 8.22 -20.25 -27.12
CA THR A 229 8.42 -20.69 -28.50
C THR A 229 7.14 -20.48 -29.32
N GLU A 230 7.27 -19.98 -30.55
CA GLU A 230 6.14 -19.90 -31.51
C GLU A 230 5.54 -21.28 -31.85
N ASN A 231 6.29 -22.37 -31.61
CA ASN A 231 5.82 -23.74 -31.72
C ASN A 231 5.65 -24.32 -30.31
N ASN A 232 4.39 -24.42 -29.87
CA ASN A 232 3.92 -25.00 -28.60
C ASN A 232 4.30 -26.48 -28.35
N ASN A 233 5.27 -27.04 -29.06
CA ASN A 233 5.90 -28.29 -28.63
C ASN A 233 6.93 -27.91 -27.57
N ASN A 234 6.47 -27.77 -26.32
CA ASN A 234 7.32 -27.66 -25.13
C ASN A 234 8.00 -29.01 -24.84
N ASP A 235 8.60 -29.61 -25.86
CA ASP A 235 9.30 -30.87 -25.74
C ASP A 235 10.74 -30.57 -25.30
N PRO A 236 11.17 -30.98 -24.11
CA PRO A 236 12.51 -30.67 -23.59
C PRO A 236 13.63 -31.13 -24.53
N GLU A 237 13.41 -32.27 -25.18
CA GLU A 237 14.30 -32.85 -26.18
C GLU A 237 14.50 -31.87 -27.34
N SER A 238 13.43 -31.20 -27.78
CA SER A 238 13.48 -30.26 -28.90
C SER A 238 14.27 -28.98 -28.59
N PHE A 239 14.33 -28.56 -27.33
CA PHE A 239 15.19 -27.44 -26.90
C PHE A 239 16.67 -27.81 -26.98
N ILE A 240 17.04 -29.00 -26.49
CA ILE A 240 18.42 -29.50 -26.54
C ILE A 240 18.82 -29.81 -27.99
N MET A 241 17.92 -30.37 -28.80
CA MET A 241 18.13 -30.59 -30.23
C MET A 241 18.30 -29.27 -30.99
N ALA A 242 17.55 -28.22 -30.66
CA ALA A 242 17.77 -26.90 -31.24
C ALA A 242 19.18 -26.35 -30.93
N ALA A 243 19.75 -26.69 -29.76
CA ALA A 243 21.12 -26.33 -29.40
C ALA A 243 22.15 -27.11 -30.22
N PHE A 244 21.97 -28.43 -30.38
CA PHE A 244 22.78 -29.22 -31.30
C PHE A 244 22.70 -28.68 -32.73
N ASP A 245 21.50 -28.38 -33.21
CA ASP A 245 21.29 -27.88 -34.56
C ASP A 245 21.98 -26.53 -34.82
N THR A 246 21.94 -25.64 -33.83
CA THR A 246 22.47 -24.27 -33.97
C THR A 246 23.99 -24.22 -33.81
N TYR A 247 24.54 -24.90 -32.80
CA TYR A 247 25.95 -24.77 -32.42
C TYR A 247 26.85 -25.87 -33.01
N LEU A 248 26.29 -27.02 -33.34
CA LEU A 248 27.04 -28.17 -33.87
C LEU A 248 26.70 -28.41 -35.35
N ASN A 249 25.43 -28.64 -35.68
CA ASN A 249 25.03 -29.09 -37.02
C ASN A 249 25.13 -27.99 -38.07
N GLY A 250 24.66 -26.77 -37.77
CA GLY A 250 24.75 -25.64 -38.70
C GLY A 250 26.17 -25.41 -39.24
N PRO A 251 27.19 -25.30 -38.37
CA PRO A 251 28.59 -25.21 -38.80
C PRO A 251 29.09 -26.45 -39.56
N LEU A 252 28.73 -27.66 -39.14
CA LEU A 252 29.17 -28.91 -39.77
C LEU A 252 28.53 -29.12 -41.15
N GLU A 253 27.27 -28.76 -41.33
CA GLU A 253 26.56 -28.82 -42.62
C GLU A 253 27.11 -27.82 -43.64
N LEU A 254 27.65 -26.69 -43.18
CA LEU A 254 28.38 -25.74 -44.05
C LEU A 254 29.71 -26.32 -44.54
N ILE A 255 30.35 -27.19 -43.75
CA ILE A 255 31.67 -27.77 -44.06
C ILE A 255 31.54 -29.07 -44.88
N TYR A 256 30.60 -29.95 -44.50
CA TYR A 256 30.47 -31.31 -45.05
C TYR A 256 29.22 -31.50 -45.93
N GLY A 257 28.37 -30.48 -46.05
CA GLY A 257 27.17 -30.47 -46.92
C GLY A 257 25.85 -30.72 -46.17
N GLN A 258 24.73 -30.29 -46.77
CA GLN A 258 23.38 -30.19 -46.17
C GLN A 258 22.72 -31.51 -45.68
N ASN A 259 23.40 -32.65 -45.76
CA ASN A 259 22.87 -33.96 -45.32
C ASN A 259 23.86 -34.75 -44.43
N PHE A 260 24.95 -34.14 -43.99
CA PHE A 260 26.01 -34.81 -43.22
C PHE A 260 25.47 -35.53 -41.96
N THR A 261 24.60 -34.86 -41.21
CA THR A 261 24.01 -35.37 -39.95
C THR A 261 23.08 -36.57 -40.15
N LYS A 262 22.45 -36.68 -41.33
CA LYS A 262 21.48 -37.73 -41.70
C LYS A 262 22.09 -38.88 -42.49
N GLN A 263 23.39 -38.84 -42.79
CA GLN A 263 24.10 -39.95 -43.42
C GLN A 263 24.35 -41.08 -42.41
N GLU A 264 24.15 -42.31 -42.86
CA GLU A 264 24.48 -43.50 -42.10
C GLU A 264 25.95 -43.87 -42.31
N TYR A 265 26.70 -44.01 -41.22
CA TYR A 265 28.10 -44.42 -41.24
C TYR A 265 28.26 -45.78 -40.59
N THR A 266 29.18 -46.60 -41.10
CA THR A 266 29.55 -47.85 -40.45
C THR A 266 30.52 -47.59 -39.29
N GLY A 267 30.45 -48.38 -38.23
CA GLY A 267 31.38 -48.29 -37.09
C GLY A 267 32.85 -48.34 -37.50
N LEU A 268 33.19 -49.08 -38.56
CA LEU A 268 34.55 -49.13 -39.12
C LEU A 268 34.99 -47.79 -39.74
N GLU A 269 34.12 -47.11 -40.50
CA GLU A 269 34.42 -45.81 -41.10
C GLU A 269 34.63 -44.74 -40.02
N LEU A 270 33.76 -44.73 -39.01
CA LEU A 270 33.85 -43.81 -37.88
C LEU A 270 35.15 -44.03 -37.10
N LYS A 271 35.58 -45.28 -36.85
CA LYS A 271 36.84 -45.60 -36.14
C LYS A 271 38.09 -45.08 -36.87
N VAL A 272 38.10 -45.16 -38.19
CA VAL A 272 39.21 -44.61 -39.00
C VAL A 272 39.23 -43.09 -38.89
N TRP A 273 38.06 -42.46 -38.99
CA TRP A 273 37.93 -41.01 -38.87
C TRP A 273 38.31 -40.50 -37.48
N SER A 274 37.86 -41.17 -36.42
CA SER A 274 38.17 -40.77 -35.05
C SER A 274 39.66 -40.88 -34.74
N THR A 275 40.33 -41.91 -35.25
CA THR A 275 41.79 -42.07 -35.12
C THR A 275 42.54 -40.92 -35.82
N TRP A 276 42.10 -40.54 -37.02
CA TRP A 276 42.66 -39.39 -37.73
C TRP A 276 42.38 -38.07 -37.01
N LEU A 277 41.17 -37.92 -36.47
CA LEU A 277 40.77 -36.74 -35.72
C LEU A 277 41.62 -36.57 -34.46
N ILE A 278 41.81 -37.62 -33.66
CA ILE A 278 42.66 -37.61 -32.46
C ILE A 278 44.11 -37.24 -32.81
N VAL A 279 44.68 -37.85 -33.86
CA VAL A 279 46.06 -37.54 -34.28
C VAL A 279 46.19 -36.08 -34.72
N PHE A 280 45.18 -35.56 -35.44
CA PHE A 280 45.15 -34.20 -35.92
C PHE A 280 45.00 -33.18 -34.77
N THR A 281 44.07 -33.41 -33.84
CA THR A 281 43.85 -32.53 -32.69
C THR A 281 45.00 -32.58 -31.70
N ASP A 282 45.58 -33.76 -31.43
CA ASP A 282 46.80 -33.90 -30.63
C ASP A 282 47.97 -33.15 -31.27
N PHE A 283 48.07 -33.17 -32.60
CA PHE A 283 49.07 -32.38 -33.32
C PHE A 283 48.83 -30.87 -33.14
N LEU A 284 47.58 -30.40 -33.23
CA LEU A 284 47.24 -28.98 -33.03
C LEU A 284 47.50 -28.51 -31.59
N ASP A 285 47.09 -29.28 -30.59
CA ASP A 285 47.27 -28.90 -29.18
C ASP A 285 48.75 -28.90 -28.77
N ASN A 286 49.58 -29.75 -29.38
CA ASN A 286 51.03 -29.75 -29.19
C ASN A 286 51.77 -28.66 -30.01
N ASN A 287 51.10 -27.99 -30.95
CA ASN A 287 51.68 -26.95 -31.82
C ASN A 287 50.79 -25.68 -31.85
N PRO A 288 50.76 -24.89 -30.75
CA PRO A 288 49.82 -23.77 -30.58
C PRO A 288 49.95 -22.67 -31.66
N ASP A 289 51.16 -22.44 -32.18
CA ASP A 289 51.37 -21.47 -33.28
C ASP A 289 50.67 -21.91 -34.58
N GLN A 290 50.60 -23.22 -34.84
CA GLN A 290 49.89 -23.76 -36.01
C GLN A 290 48.38 -23.81 -35.79
N LYS A 291 47.94 -24.05 -34.55
CA LYS A 291 46.52 -24.00 -34.14
C LYS A 291 45.93 -22.61 -34.39
N GLU A 292 46.64 -21.54 -34.03
CA GLU A 292 46.21 -20.16 -34.33
C GLU A 292 46.22 -19.86 -35.84
N GLN A 293 47.23 -20.32 -36.57
CA GLN A 293 47.30 -20.09 -38.01
C GLN A 293 46.17 -20.81 -38.78
N ILE A 294 45.79 -22.01 -38.34
CA ILE A 294 44.66 -22.76 -38.89
C ILE A 294 43.33 -22.11 -38.50
N ARG A 295 43.21 -21.63 -37.26
CA ARG A 295 42.04 -20.87 -36.78
C ARG A 295 41.78 -19.64 -37.65
N GLU A 296 42.80 -18.83 -37.88
CA GLU A 296 42.71 -17.62 -38.69
C GLU A 296 42.42 -17.93 -40.18
N ASN A 297 42.99 -19.00 -40.73
CA ASN A 297 42.69 -19.43 -42.11
C ASN A 297 41.22 -19.87 -42.27
N PHE A 298 40.66 -20.56 -41.29
CA PHE A 298 39.25 -20.96 -41.30
C PHE A 298 38.31 -19.77 -41.13
N LYS A 299 38.59 -18.85 -40.21
CA LYS A 299 37.85 -17.59 -40.09
C LYS A 299 37.85 -16.80 -41.40
N ASN A 300 39.00 -16.74 -42.07
CA ASN A 300 39.11 -16.09 -43.37
C ASN A 300 38.23 -16.76 -44.44
N GLN A 301 38.04 -18.08 -44.39
CA GLN A 301 37.11 -18.78 -45.29
C GLN A 301 35.63 -18.52 -44.93
N ILE A 302 35.29 -18.51 -43.64
CA ILE A 302 33.94 -18.17 -43.16
C ILE A 302 33.56 -16.74 -43.59
N ASN A 303 34.47 -15.79 -43.37
CA ASN A 303 34.29 -14.39 -43.77
C ASN A 303 34.19 -14.22 -45.30
N GLN A 304 34.73 -15.16 -46.09
CA GLN A 304 34.62 -15.18 -47.55
C GLN A 304 33.34 -15.88 -48.06
N ALA A 305 32.57 -16.55 -47.20
CA ALA A 305 31.38 -17.31 -47.59
C ALA A 305 30.12 -16.46 -47.85
N GLY A 306 30.23 -15.12 -47.80
CA GLY A 306 29.15 -14.20 -48.20
C GLY A 306 27.97 -14.09 -47.22
N VAL A 307 28.21 -14.39 -45.94
CA VAL A 307 27.21 -14.37 -44.87
C VAL A 307 27.05 -12.94 -44.28
N SER A 308 25.93 -12.63 -43.63
CA SER A 308 25.70 -11.31 -43.00
C SER A 308 26.69 -11.03 -41.85
N ASN A 309 26.96 -9.76 -41.54
CA ASN A 309 27.97 -9.38 -40.54
C ASN A 309 27.68 -9.97 -39.15
N ASP A 310 26.43 -9.97 -38.71
CA ASP A 310 26.04 -10.53 -37.40
C ASP A 310 26.22 -12.05 -37.36
N GLN A 311 25.92 -12.74 -38.48
CA GLN A 311 26.13 -14.18 -38.60
C GLN A 311 27.63 -14.53 -38.69
N ASN A 312 28.45 -13.69 -39.32
CA ASN A 312 29.91 -13.84 -39.30
C ASN A 312 30.47 -13.61 -37.90
N GLU A 313 29.96 -12.64 -37.14
CA GLU A 313 30.40 -12.37 -35.77
C GLU A 313 30.03 -13.50 -34.82
N VAL A 314 28.80 -14.02 -34.91
CA VAL A 314 28.38 -15.21 -34.16
C VAL A 314 29.15 -16.45 -34.59
N SER A 315 29.34 -16.67 -35.91
CA SER A 315 30.10 -17.81 -36.42
C SER A 315 31.56 -17.75 -36.00
N ASN A 316 32.19 -16.57 -36.05
CA ASN A 316 33.57 -16.37 -35.60
C ASN A 316 33.69 -16.55 -34.08
N THR A 317 32.67 -16.15 -33.30
CA THR A 317 32.63 -16.31 -31.85
C THR A 317 32.43 -17.77 -31.45
N ILE A 318 31.53 -18.49 -32.12
CA ILE A 318 31.34 -19.94 -31.95
C ILE A 318 32.62 -20.67 -32.37
N PHE A 319 33.23 -20.28 -33.49
CA PHE A 319 34.49 -20.85 -33.95
C PHE A 319 35.64 -20.57 -32.97
N ASP A 320 35.64 -19.40 -32.34
CA ASP A 320 36.56 -19.04 -31.27
C ASP A 320 36.36 -19.84 -30.00
N ILE A 321 35.12 -20.12 -29.63
CA ILE A 321 34.78 -21.02 -28.51
C ILE A 321 35.26 -22.44 -28.83
N LEU A 322 34.99 -22.95 -30.04
CA LEU A 322 35.38 -24.29 -30.49
C LEU A 322 36.92 -24.46 -30.57
N PHE A 323 37.66 -23.44 -31.01
CA PHE A 323 39.13 -23.49 -31.07
C PHE A 323 39.83 -23.15 -29.74
N ALA A 324 39.16 -22.41 -28.85
CA ALA A 324 39.64 -22.16 -27.49
C ALA A 324 39.53 -23.42 -26.60
N GLN A 325 38.70 -24.39 -26.98
CA GLN A 325 38.63 -25.70 -26.32
C GLN A 325 39.88 -26.55 -26.59
N GLU A 326 40.20 -27.46 -25.65
CA GLU A 326 41.17 -28.54 -25.86
C GLU A 326 40.58 -29.53 -26.88
N LEU A 327 40.71 -29.22 -28.17
CA LEU A 327 40.22 -30.05 -29.28
C LEU A 327 40.69 -31.50 -29.16
N GLY A 328 41.89 -31.72 -28.61
CA GLY A 328 42.45 -33.04 -28.29
C GLY A 328 41.60 -33.78 -27.25
N TYR A 329 41.14 -33.09 -26.21
CA TYR A 329 40.25 -33.68 -25.20
C TYR A 329 38.91 -34.13 -25.80
N PHE A 330 38.23 -33.26 -26.57
CA PHE A 330 36.96 -33.61 -27.21
C PHE A 330 37.12 -34.75 -28.23
N SER A 331 38.18 -34.74 -29.03
CA SER A 331 38.45 -35.80 -29.99
C SER A 331 38.74 -37.16 -29.34
N ARG A 332 39.32 -37.19 -28.14
CA ARG A 332 39.57 -38.42 -27.37
C ARG A 332 38.30 -38.97 -26.75
N ILE A 333 37.41 -38.11 -26.25
CA ILE A 333 36.06 -38.48 -25.81
C ILE A 333 35.29 -39.12 -26.97
N LEU A 334 35.25 -38.42 -28.11
CA LEU A 334 34.57 -38.86 -29.32
C LEU A 334 35.20 -40.14 -29.88
N GLY A 335 36.52 -40.26 -29.85
CA GLY A 335 37.22 -41.47 -30.25
C GLY A 335 37.03 -42.64 -29.30
N GLY A 336 36.88 -42.40 -27.99
CA GLY A 336 36.51 -43.41 -27.00
C GLY A 336 35.13 -44.00 -27.28
N PHE A 337 34.13 -43.15 -27.52
CA PHE A 337 32.78 -43.56 -27.95
C PHE A 337 32.82 -44.38 -29.24
N ILE A 338 33.50 -43.87 -30.27
CA ILE A 338 33.56 -44.50 -31.59
C ILE A 338 34.31 -45.84 -31.56
N GLN A 339 35.34 -45.99 -30.72
CA GLN A 339 36.09 -47.24 -30.61
C GLN A 339 35.26 -48.39 -30.00
N GLN A 340 34.21 -48.07 -29.23
CA GLN A 340 33.34 -49.06 -28.59
C GLN A 340 32.19 -49.55 -29.48
N LEU A 341 31.95 -48.90 -30.64
CA LEU A 341 30.99 -49.37 -31.65
C LEU A 341 31.46 -50.70 -32.28
N GLY A 342 30.53 -51.60 -32.59
CA GLY A 342 30.79 -52.78 -33.41
C GLY A 342 31.12 -52.39 -34.86
N ASP A 343 31.96 -53.18 -35.54
CA ASP A 343 32.41 -52.85 -36.91
C ASP A 343 31.26 -52.80 -37.94
N ASN A 344 30.13 -53.46 -37.65
CA ASN A 344 28.93 -53.51 -38.49
C ASN A 344 27.77 -52.63 -37.98
N ASP A 345 27.97 -51.86 -36.91
CA ASP A 345 26.91 -51.00 -36.37
C ASP A 345 26.70 -49.82 -37.32
N ILE A 346 25.44 -49.57 -37.69
CA ILE A 346 25.04 -48.47 -38.56
C ILE A 346 24.46 -47.38 -37.67
N VAL A 347 25.11 -46.22 -37.64
CA VAL A 347 24.74 -45.10 -36.79
C VAL A 347 24.74 -43.82 -37.61
N SER A 348 23.67 -43.04 -37.52
CA SER A 348 23.62 -41.66 -38.04
C SER A 348 23.87 -40.68 -36.90
N ILE A 349 24.57 -39.58 -37.19
CA ILE A 349 24.89 -38.53 -36.20
C ILE A 349 23.61 -37.94 -35.59
N TYR A 350 22.59 -37.70 -36.41
CA TYR A 350 21.28 -37.21 -35.96
C TYR A 350 20.61 -38.10 -34.91
N LEU A 351 20.72 -39.42 -35.06
CA LEU A 351 20.13 -40.38 -34.12
C LEU A 351 20.89 -40.40 -32.79
N VAL A 352 22.21 -40.19 -32.81
CA VAL A 352 23.02 -40.05 -31.58
C VAL A 352 22.66 -38.76 -30.86
N GLU A 353 22.52 -37.66 -31.58
CA GLU A 353 22.10 -36.36 -31.02
C GLU A 353 20.72 -36.44 -30.39
N GLN A 354 19.78 -37.12 -31.05
CA GLN A 354 18.43 -37.32 -30.55
C GLN A 354 18.43 -38.07 -29.21
N ILE A 355 19.12 -39.21 -29.14
CA ILE A 355 19.22 -40.02 -27.92
C ILE A 355 19.97 -39.27 -26.81
N MET A 356 21.02 -38.52 -27.16
CA MET A 356 21.73 -37.68 -26.19
C MET A 356 20.85 -36.54 -25.67
N ALA A 357 20.03 -35.93 -26.53
CA ALA A 357 19.07 -34.92 -26.12
C ALA A 357 18.00 -35.50 -25.18
N GLU A 358 17.52 -36.72 -25.43
CA GLU A 358 16.59 -37.46 -24.57
C GLU A 358 17.20 -37.74 -23.19
N ILE A 359 18.42 -38.30 -23.14
CA ILE A 359 19.14 -38.59 -21.88
C ILE A 359 19.42 -37.29 -21.09
N ILE A 360 19.85 -36.22 -21.76
CA ILE A 360 20.12 -34.95 -21.09
C ILE A 360 18.81 -34.35 -20.58
N ALA A 361 17.73 -34.36 -21.38
CA ALA A 361 16.42 -33.91 -20.95
C ALA A 361 15.96 -34.65 -19.69
N ASP A 362 16.00 -35.97 -19.69
CA ASP A 362 15.59 -36.78 -18.54
C ASP A 362 16.45 -36.52 -17.28
N SER A 363 17.71 -36.11 -17.45
CA SER A 363 18.61 -35.77 -16.33
C SER A 363 18.45 -34.35 -15.76
N LEU A 364 17.65 -33.49 -16.41
CA LEU A 364 17.38 -32.12 -15.96
C LEU A 364 16.31 -32.03 -14.86
N ASP A 365 15.68 -33.16 -14.54
CA ASP A 365 14.87 -33.36 -13.34
C ASP A 365 15.71 -34.10 -12.30
N PHE A 366 16.09 -33.42 -11.21
CA PHE A 366 16.98 -34.01 -10.21
C PHE A 366 16.72 -33.52 -8.79
N ASP A 367 17.12 -34.38 -7.83
CA ASP A 367 16.95 -34.13 -6.40
C ASP A 367 18.23 -33.61 -5.75
N ILE A 368 18.05 -32.67 -4.81
CA ILE A 368 19.10 -32.07 -4.02
C ILE A 368 18.86 -32.33 -2.54
N GLN A 369 19.86 -32.86 -1.84
CA GLN A 369 19.79 -33.02 -0.39
C GLN A 369 20.24 -31.75 0.34
N LEU A 370 19.34 -31.20 1.15
CA LEU A 370 19.51 -29.91 1.83
C LEU A 370 19.34 -30.07 3.33
N LYS A 371 20.28 -29.55 4.13
CA LYS A 371 20.16 -29.56 5.59
C LYS A 371 19.47 -28.29 6.07
N VAL A 372 18.40 -28.45 6.83
CA VAL A 372 17.65 -27.33 7.41
C VAL A 372 18.48 -26.68 8.53
N LYS A 373 18.90 -25.43 8.34
CA LYS A 373 19.62 -24.65 9.35
C LYS A 373 18.67 -23.96 10.32
N GLU A 374 17.65 -23.33 9.77
CA GLU A 374 16.75 -22.46 10.52
C GLU A 374 15.37 -22.39 9.83
N SER A 375 14.35 -22.12 10.64
CA SER A 375 12.95 -22.02 10.24
C SER A 375 12.51 -20.56 10.16
N ILE A 376 12.11 -20.09 8.98
CA ILE A 376 11.60 -18.72 8.79
C ILE A 376 10.11 -18.68 9.13
N LYS A 377 9.72 -17.96 10.19
CA LYS A 377 8.30 -17.85 10.58
C LYS A 377 7.50 -16.92 9.68
N SER A 378 8.07 -15.78 9.32
CA SER A 378 7.52 -14.80 8.38
C SER A 378 8.69 -14.16 7.62
N PRO A 379 8.54 -13.87 6.31
CA PRO A 379 9.54 -13.14 5.53
C PRO A 379 9.80 -11.73 6.05
N LYS A 380 8.83 -11.16 6.79
CA LYS A 380 8.81 -9.77 7.26
C LYS A 380 9.14 -8.77 6.14
N GLY A 381 8.65 -9.05 4.93
CA GLY A 381 8.84 -8.22 3.73
C GLY A 381 10.14 -8.44 2.94
N LYS A 382 11.03 -9.39 3.30
CA LYS A 382 12.21 -9.72 2.48
C LYS A 382 11.83 -10.21 1.06
N TRP A 383 10.66 -10.82 0.95
CA TRP A 383 9.94 -11.14 -0.27
C TRP A 383 8.44 -11.09 0.05
N ALA A 384 7.59 -11.14 -0.98
CA ALA A 384 6.14 -11.09 -0.80
C ALA A 384 5.63 -12.31 -0.01
N ASP A 385 4.82 -12.08 1.03
CA ASP A 385 4.26 -13.15 1.85
C ASP A 385 3.36 -14.11 1.04
N GLY A 386 2.82 -13.64 -0.09
CA GLY A 386 2.03 -14.44 -1.03
C GLY A 386 2.78 -15.61 -1.68
N LEU A 387 4.12 -15.58 -1.73
CA LEU A 387 4.94 -16.67 -2.32
C LEU A 387 4.85 -17.99 -1.53
N GLY A 388 4.50 -17.95 -0.24
CA GLY A 388 4.29 -19.17 0.55
C GLY A 388 5.58 -19.87 0.96
N ASN A 389 5.71 -21.16 0.60
CA ASN A 389 6.82 -21.99 1.07
C ASN A 389 8.09 -21.64 0.30
N ILE A 390 9.11 -21.11 1.00
CA ILE A 390 10.40 -20.76 0.41
C ILE A 390 11.53 -21.54 1.08
N VAL A 391 12.49 -21.94 0.26
CA VAL A 391 13.80 -22.46 0.63
C VAL A 391 14.84 -21.46 0.16
N VAL A 392 15.67 -20.96 1.07
CA VAL A 392 16.69 -19.97 0.77
C VAL A 392 18.08 -20.60 0.88
N MET A 393 18.90 -20.40 -0.15
CA MET A 393 20.30 -20.86 -0.23
C MET A 393 21.23 -19.73 -0.68
N ASP A 394 22.51 -19.80 -0.28
CA ASP A 394 23.55 -18.87 -0.70
C ASP A 394 24.19 -19.25 -2.06
N TYR A 395 24.41 -18.27 -2.93
CA TYR A 395 25.01 -18.47 -4.27
C TYR A 395 26.34 -19.19 -4.28
N ARG A 396 27.20 -18.91 -3.30
CA ARG A 396 28.59 -19.43 -3.29
C ARG A 396 28.63 -20.96 -3.33
N ASN A 397 27.52 -21.60 -2.95
CA ASN A 397 27.39 -23.04 -2.83
C ASN A 397 26.39 -23.63 -3.84
N ALA A 398 25.45 -22.83 -4.33
CA ALA A 398 24.40 -23.27 -5.24
C ALA A 398 24.95 -23.87 -6.54
N THR A 399 25.96 -23.26 -7.17
CA THR A 399 26.56 -23.78 -8.41
C THR A 399 27.12 -25.18 -8.24
N ILE A 400 27.85 -25.42 -7.13
CA ILE A 400 28.48 -26.72 -6.85
C ILE A 400 27.39 -27.76 -6.54
N ILE A 401 26.41 -27.41 -5.71
CA ILE A 401 25.33 -28.32 -5.31
C ILE A 401 24.48 -28.72 -6.52
N LEU A 402 24.03 -27.75 -7.33
CA LEU A 402 23.23 -28.00 -8.53
C LEU A 402 23.99 -28.86 -9.53
N ARG A 403 25.29 -28.58 -9.73
CA ARG A 403 26.14 -29.38 -10.61
C ARG A 403 26.26 -30.82 -10.14
N GLU A 404 26.66 -31.05 -8.90
CA GLU A 404 26.86 -32.43 -8.43
C GLU A 404 25.54 -33.21 -8.42
N ALA A 405 24.41 -32.56 -8.11
CA ALA A 405 23.09 -33.18 -8.20
C ALA A 405 22.73 -33.56 -9.64
N PHE A 406 22.95 -32.66 -10.61
CA PHE A 406 22.78 -32.96 -12.04
C PHE A 406 23.68 -34.11 -12.51
N LEU A 407 24.95 -34.14 -12.11
CA LEU A 407 25.87 -35.24 -12.46
C LEU A 407 25.41 -36.60 -11.90
N ILE A 408 24.88 -36.61 -10.67
CA ILE A 408 24.30 -37.82 -10.07
C ILE A 408 23.06 -38.27 -10.86
N ALA A 409 22.16 -37.34 -11.20
CA ALA A 409 20.98 -37.65 -11.98
C ALA A 409 21.33 -38.17 -13.37
N LEU A 410 22.23 -37.49 -14.08
CA LEU A 410 22.75 -37.92 -15.38
C LEU A 410 23.36 -39.33 -15.32
N ASN A 411 24.11 -39.64 -14.26
CA ASN A 411 24.64 -40.99 -14.06
C ASN A 411 23.52 -42.03 -13.93
N ASN A 412 22.51 -41.73 -13.11
CA ASN A 412 21.39 -42.64 -12.87
C ASN A 412 20.56 -42.84 -14.13
N THR A 413 20.25 -41.78 -14.87
CA THR A 413 19.56 -41.85 -16.16
C THR A 413 20.35 -42.70 -17.16
N ILE A 414 21.66 -42.48 -17.30
CA ILE A 414 22.50 -43.30 -18.19
C ILE A 414 22.46 -44.79 -17.80
N GLU A 415 22.55 -45.12 -16.51
CA GLU A 415 22.44 -46.50 -16.03
C GLU A 415 21.04 -47.10 -16.25
N ASP A 416 19.97 -46.32 -16.07
CA ASP A 416 18.60 -46.75 -16.35
C ASP A 416 18.40 -47.06 -17.84
N TYR A 417 18.95 -46.24 -18.74
CA TYR A 417 18.94 -46.50 -20.18
C TYR A 417 19.76 -47.75 -20.54
N LYS A 418 20.89 -48.03 -19.86
CA LYS A 418 21.66 -49.27 -20.05
C LYS A 418 20.88 -50.52 -19.64
N ILE A 419 20.02 -50.43 -18.62
CA ILE A 419 19.29 -51.58 -18.06
C ILE A 419 17.96 -51.81 -18.79
N ASN A 420 17.24 -50.75 -19.17
CA ASN A 420 15.85 -50.82 -19.62
C ASN A 420 15.66 -50.69 -21.15
N SER A 421 16.72 -50.40 -21.92
CA SER A 421 16.63 -50.32 -23.38
C SER A 421 16.43 -51.70 -24.04
N PRO A 422 15.64 -51.81 -25.12
CA PRO A 422 15.46 -53.08 -25.84
C PRO A 422 16.77 -53.57 -26.48
N THR A 423 17.03 -54.88 -26.36
CA THR A 423 18.25 -55.53 -26.87
C THR A 423 18.49 -55.29 -28.37
N ASN A 424 19.68 -54.82 -28.74
CA ASN A 424 20.12 -54.41 -30.09
C ASN A 424 19.45 -53.13 -30.63
N SER A 425 18.96 -52.24 -29.77
CA SER A 425 18.49 -50.91 -30.19
C SER A 425 19.64 -49.89 -30.29
N VAL A 426 19.51 -48.87 -31.13
CA VAL A 426 20.51 -47.79 -31.22
C VAL A 426 20.61 -47.02 -29.89
N GLN A 427 19.52 -46.96 -29.10
CA GLN A 427 19.49 -46.42 -27.75
C GLN A 427 20.43 -47.15 -26.78
N GLU A 428 20.42 -48.49 -26.79
CA GLU A 428 21.32 -49.31 -25.99
C GLU A 428 22.79 -49.11 -26.41
N ILE A 429 23.07 -49.07 -27.72
CA ILE A 429 24.41 -48.86 -28.28
C ILE A 429 24.98 -47.48 -27.89
N VAL A 430 24.13 -46.44 -27.91
CA VAL A 430 24.55 -45.09 -27.50
C VAL A 430 24.78 -45.04 -26.00
N ALA A 431 23.84 -45.52 -25.17
CA ALA A 431 23.92 -45.44 -23.71
C ALA A 431 25.07 -46.27 -23.10
N PHE A 432 25.39 -47.45 -23.66
CA PHE A 432 26.46 -48.31 -23.14
C PHE A 432 27.87 -47.74 -23.40
N ASN A 433 27.99 -46.89 -24.43
CA ASN A 433 29.28 -46.40 -24.92
C ASN A 433 29.58 -44.95 -24.56
N ILE A 434 28.72 -44.28 -23.78
CA ILE A 434 28.97 -42.92 -23.28
C ILE A 434 30.19 -42.97 -22.33
N PRO A 435 31.27 -42.21 -22.58
CA PRO A 435 32.41 -42.11 -21.67
C PRO A 435 32.05 -41.21 -20.47
N VAL A 436 31.33 -41.78 -19.50
CA VAL A 436 30.73 -41.06 -18.36
C VAL A 436 31.75 -40.24 -17.58
N GLU A 437 32.93 -40.80 -17.28
CA GLU A 437 33.95 -40.12 -16.47
C GLU A 437 34.55 -38.90 -17.19
N ASP A 438 34.79 -39.00 -18.49
CA ASP A 438 35.26 -37.88 -19.29
C ASP A 438 34.16 -36.83 -19.49
N LEU A 439 32.91 -37.25 -19.72
CA LEU A 439 31.77 -36.35 -19.79
C LEU A 439 31.57 -35.57 -18.47
N PHE A 440 31.76 -36.21 -17.32
CA PHE A 440 31.63 -35.55 -16.02
C PHE A 440 32.75 -34.55 -15.78
N ASN A 441 33.98 -34.88 -16.17
CA ASN A 441 35.10 -33.95 -16.08
C ASN A 441 34.91 -32.76 -17.02
N PHE A 442 34.38 -32.98 -18.22
CA PHE A 442 33.98 -31.91 -19.14
C PHE A 442 32.94 -30.98 -18.51
N ILE A 443 31.85 -31.55 -17.97
CA ILE A 443 30.77 -30.78 -17.33
C ILE A 443 31.33 -30.00 -16.14
N ARG A 444 32.18 -30.61 -15.29
CA ARG A 444 32.81 -29.92 -14.15
C ARG A 444 33.66 -28.73 -14.59
N ASN A 445 34.55 -28.92 -15.57
CA ASN A 445 35.41 -27.86 -16.07
C ASN A 445 34.61 -26.70 -16.69
N TYR A 446 33.52 -27.00 -17.39
CA TYR A 446 32.67 -25.98 -18.00
C TYR A 446 31.83 -25.23 -16.96
N THR A 447 31.20 -25.96 -16.04
CA THR A 447 30.36 -25.38 -14.97
C THR A 447 31.15 -24.57 -13.95
N ASP A 448 32.45 -24.87 -13.73
CA ASP A 448 33.34 -24.03 -12.90
C ASP A 448 33.51 -22.61 -13.47
N SER A 449 33.28 -22.41 -14.77
CA SER A 449 33.28 -21.08 -15.40
C SER A 449 31.97 -20.32 -15.22
N ILE A 450 30.88 -21.02 -14.86
CA ILE A 450 29.55 -20.43 -14.70
C ILE A 450 29.39 -19.89 -13.28
N LYS A 451 29.37 -18.57 -13.15
CA LYS A 451 29.10 -17.89 -11.88
C LYS A 451 27.68 -17.35 -11.87
N LEU A 452 26.82 -17.98 -11.07
CA LEU A 452 25.42 -17.56 -10.87
C LEU A 452 25.29 -16.16 -10.24
N GLU A 453 26.36 -15.65 -9.63
CA GLU A 453 26.47 -14.28 -9.13
C GLU A 453 26.68 -13.22 -10.23
N GLU A 454 27.26 -13.61 -11.37
CA GLU A 454 27.55 -12.70 -12.49
C GLU A 454 26.39 -12.63 -13.49
N TYR A 455 25.59 -13.70 -13.62
CA TYR A 455 24.41 -13.76 -14.49
C TYR A 455 23.16 -14.15 -13.70
N THR A 456 22.10 -13.35 -13.80
CA THR A 456 20.90 -13.51 -12.95
C THR A 456 19.58 -13.32 -13.70
N LEU A 457 18.51 -13.90 -13.17
CA LEU A 457 17.14 -13.70 -13.65
C LEU A 457 16.56 -12.36 -13.19
N THR A 458 16.94 -11.94 -12.00
CA THR A 458 16.45 -10.69 -11.41
C THR A 458 17.59 -9.97 -10.72
N SER A 459 17.81 -8.71 -11.10
CA SER A 459 18.66 -7.81 -10.32
C SER A 459 17.75 -6.93 -9.47
N ASN A 460 17.91 -7.02 -8.15
CA ASN A 460 17.15 -6.25 -7.18
C ASN A 460 17.95 -5.02 -6.77
N LEU A 461 17.36 -3.84 -6.93
CA LEU A 461 18.02 -2.58 -6.64
C LEU A 461 17.33 -1.88 -5.47
N LEU A 462 18.16 -1.25 -4.63
CA LEU A 462 17.70 -0.45 -3.50
C LEU A 462 17.99 1.03 -3.75
N VAL A 463 17.09 1.87 -3.29
CA VAL A 463 17.10 3.31 -3.52
C VAL A 463 17.39 4.06 -2.22
N LYS A 464 18.22 5.11 -2.29
CA LYS A 464 18.53 6.00 -1.14
C LYS A 464 17.31 6.82 -0.72
N ASP A 465 17.21 7.18 0.57
CA ASP A 465 16.16 8.07 1.11
C ASP A 465 14.71 7.65 0.78
N ARG A 466 14.38 6.37 0.98
CA ARG A 466 13.04 5.81 0.70
C ARG A 466 11.88 6.66 1.23
N VAL A 467 12.02 7.19 2.45
CA VAL A 467 10.96 7.96 3.11
C VAL A 467 10.53 9.14 2.26
N THR A 468 11.47 9.90 1.67
CA THR A 468 11.15 11.09 0.88
C THR A 468 10.57 10.71 -0.49
N LYS A 469 11.12 9.66 -1.12
CA LYS A 469 10.73 9.19 -2.45
C LYS A 469 9.33 8.57 -2.50
N TYR A 470 8.93 7.87 -1.44
CA TYR A 470 7.64 7.21 -1.35
C TYR A 470 6.53 8.02 -0.66
N THR A 471 6.76 9.32 -0.41
CA THR A 471 5.76 10.18 0.25
C THR A 471 4.54 10.49 -0.60
N SER A 472 4.69 10.68 -1.91
CA SER A 472 3.61 11.14 -2.79
C SER A 472 3.70 10.46 -4.15
N LYS A 473 2.57 10.41 -4.86
CA LYS A 473 2.50 9.80 -6.19
C LYS A 473 3.47 10.47 -7.17
N ASP A 474 3.49 11.80 -7.17
CA ASP A 474 4.35 12.56 -8.08
C ASP A 474 5.83 12.34 -7.78
N ASN A 475 6.21 12.26 -6.50
CA ASN A 475 7.58 11.93 -6.11
C ASN A 475 7.97 10.53 -6.59
N ILE A 476 7.06 9.56 -6.46
CA ILE A 476 7.27 8.19 -6.94
C ILE A 476 7.48 8.17 -8.45
N ASP A 477 6.57 8.78 -9.20
CA ASP A 477 6.63 8.81 -10.65
C ASP A 477 7.89 9.53 -11.14
N ASN A 478 8.24 10.66 -10.53
CA ASN A 478 9.45 11.42 -10.88
C ASN A 478 10.73 10.63 -10.59
N PHE A 479 10.90 10.02 -9.41
CA PHE A 479 12.15 9.30 -9.12
C PHE A 479 12.28 8.05 -10.00
N VAL A 480 11.17 7.34 -10.28
CA VAL A 480 11.21 6.16 -11.15
C VAL A 480 11.61 6.57 -12.56
N LEU A 481 11.05 7.67 -13.07
CA LEU A 481 11.42 8.22 -14.37
C LEU A 481 12.87 8.69 -14.40
N ASP A 482 13.33 9.42 -13.38
CA ASP A 482 14.70 9.93 -13.30
C ASP A 482 15.71 8.77 -13.28
N VAL A 483 15.51 7.76 -12.42
CA VAL A 483 16.39 6.57 -12.34
C VAL A 483 16.37 5.78 -13.64
N SER A 484 15.19 5.57 -14.23
CA SER A 484 15.06 4.80 -15.47
C SER A 484 15.72 5.53 -16.64
N ASN A 485 15.51 6.84 -16.79
CA ASN A 485 16.13 7.65 -17.84
C ASN A 485 17.65 7.71 -17.66
N GLN A 486 18.15 7.98 -16.45
CA GLN A 486 19.59 7.98 -16.19
C GLN A 486 20.25 6.64 -16.51
N PHE A 487 19.56 5.52 -16.24
CA PHE A 487 20.04 4.19 -16.61
C PHE A 487 20.08 4.03 -18.13
N PHE A 488 18.96 4.23 -18.83
CA PHE A 488 18.87 4.04 -20.28
C PHE A 488 19.70 5.04 -21.10
N ASP A 489 19.97 6.24 -20.58
CA ASP A 489 20.87 7.20 -21.22
C ASP A 489 22.34 6.72 -21.20
N GLN A 490 22.72 5.87 -20.23
CA GLN A 490 24.07 5.28 -20.16
C GLN A 490 24.22 4.02 -21.01
N VAL A 491 23.18 3.18 -21.12
CA VAL A 491 23.25 1.88 -21.83
C VAL A 491 22.59 1.86 -23.21
N GLY A 492 21.74 2.84 -23.52
CA GLY A 492 20.87 2.86 -24.69
C GLY A 492 19.52 2.17 -24.45
N TYR A 493 18.48 2.63 -25.15
CA TYR A 493 17.10 2.14 -25.01
C TYR A 493 16.90 0.69 -25.49
N ASP A 494 17.86 0.12 -26.23
CA ASP A 494 17.82 -1.26 -26.73
C ASP A 494 18.41 -2.28 -25.73
N PHE A 495 18.87 -1.82 -24.56
CA PHE A 495 19.39 -2.70 -23.51
C PHE A 495 18.29 -3.68 -23.04
N PRO A 496 18.54 -5.01 -22.98
CA PRO A 496 17.51 -6.04 -22.81
C PRO A 496 16.96 -6.19 -21.39
N VAL A 497 16.64 -5.09 -20.72
CA VAL A 497 16.13 -5.11 -19.35
C VAL A 497 14.79 -4.41 -19.24
N LYS A 498 13.84 -5.12 -18.64
CA LYS A 498 12.57 -4.60 -18.17
C LYS A 498 12.70 -4.19 -16.72
N ILE A 499 12.46 -2.90 -16.46
CA ILE A 499 12.42 -2.34 -15.12
C ILE A 499 11.00 -2.50 -14.57
N THR A 500 10.89 -3.08 -13.38
CA THR A 500 9.64 -3.18 -12.63
C THR A 500 9.81 -2.51 -11.26
N VAL A 501 8.73 -1.95 -10.74
CA VAL A 501 8.73 -1.15 -9.49
C VAL A 501 7.72 -1.73 -8.48
N PRO A 502 8.00 -2.92 -7.91
CA PRO A 502 7.03 -3.64 -7.09
C PRO A 502 6.61 -2.85 -5.86
N LEU A 503 7.57 -2.32 -5.10
CA LEU A 503 7.28 -1.55 -3.88
C LEU A 503 6.50 -0.26 -4.20
N ALA A 504 6.88 0.48 -5.24
CA ALA A 504 6.17 1.68 -5.68
C ALA A 504 4.71 1.39 -6.05
N THR A 505 4.47 0.24 -6.71
CA THR A 505 3.14 -0.18 -7.12
C THR A 505 2.26 -0.49 -5.91
N ALA A 506 2.82 -1.18 -4.91
CA ALA A 506 2.12 -1.46 -3.66
C ALA A 506 1.85 -0.17 -2.85
N ILE A 507 2.85 0.72 -2.69
CA ILE A 507 2.68 1.99 -1.95
C ILE A 507 1.61 2.88 -2.57
N LYS A 508 1.53 2.95 -3.91
CA LYS A 508 0.50 3.72 -4.61
C LYS A 508 -0.93 3.31 -4.21
N GLN A 509 -1.16 2.05 -3.87
CA GLN A 509 -2.45 1.56 -3.38
C GLN A 509 -2.79 2.10 -1.99
N TYR A 510 -1.77 2.36 -1.16
CA TYR A 510 -1.91 2.87 0.20
C TYR A 510 -1.85 4.40 0.32
N LEU A 511 -1.41 5.13 -0.71
CA LEU A 511 -1.32 6.61 -0.67
C LEU A 511 -2.66 7.30 -0.37
N LEU A 512 -3.77 6.75 -0.85
CA LEU A 512 -5.11 7.30 -0.55
C LEU A 512 -5.39 7.23 0.95
N LEU A 513 -5.04 6.12 1.59
CA LEU A 513 -5.17 5.92 3.03
C LEU A 513 -4.20 6.84 3.80
N GLY A 514 -2.97 6.97 3.31
CA GLY A 514 -1.98 7.92 3.85
C GLY A 514 -2.51 9.35 3.86
N ASN A 515 -3.08 9.81 2.74
CA ASN A 515 -3.71 11.12 2.68
C ASN A 515 -4.85 11.28 3.70
N PHE A 516 -5.64 10.23 3.98
CA PHE A 516 -6.67 10.29 5.02
C PHE A 516 -6.09 10.45 6.43
N VAL A 517 -5.06 9.68 6.76
CA VAL A 517 -4.33 9.81 8.03
C VAL A 517 -3.74 11.22 8.15
N ASP A 518 -3.10 11.69 7.08
CA ASP A 518 -2.46 13.00 7.06
C ASP A 518 -3.45 14.14 7.31
N ASN A 519 -4.65 14.05 6.73
CA ASN A 519 -5.70 15.02 6.96
C ASN A 519 -6.17 15.06 8.42
N LEU A 520 -6.29 13.89 9.09
CA LEU A 520 -6.62 13.88 10.52
C LEU A 520 -5.52 14.51 11.37
N VAL A 521 -4.25 14.24 11.08
CA VAL A 521 -3.13 14.84 11.81
C VAL A 521 -3.10 16.36 11.65
N VAL A 522 -3.29 16.86 10.43
CA VAL A 522 -3.38 18.31 10.17
C VAL A 522 -4.57 18.92 10.93
N SER A 523 -5.72 18.23 10.95
CA SER A 523 -6.91 18.69 11.68
C SER A 523 -6.65 18.79 13.19
N ALA A 524 -5.99 17.78 13.76
CA ALA A 524 -5.62 17.72 15.15
C ALA A 524 -4.65 18.85 15.53
N THR A 525 -3.63 19.05 14.70
CA THR A 525 -2.63 20.11 14.88
C THR A 525 -3.29 21.50 14.87
N PHE A 526 -4.22 21.74 13.95
CA PHE A 526 -4.95 23.01 13.88
C PHE A 526 -5.82 23.26 15.13
N LEU A 527 -6.57 22.26 15.59
CA LEU A 527 -7.43 22.40 16.76
C LEU A 527 -6.62 22.59 18.05
N LEU A 528 -5.48 21.91 18.19
CA LEU A 528 -4.55 22.11 19.29
C LEU A 528 -3.93 23.51 19.28
N LEU A 529 -3.55 24.02 18.11
CA LEU A 529 -3.08 25.39 17.93
C LEU A 529 -4.15 26.39 18.39
N MET A 530 -5.41 26.19 17.99
CA MET A 530 -6.51 27.05 18.41
C MET A 530 -6.69 27.06 19.94
N LEU A 531 -6.70 25.88 20.59
CA LEU A 531 -6.77 25.78 22.06
C LEU A 531 -5.60 26.50 22.74
N SER A 532 -4.41 26.44 22.13
CA SER A 532 -3.19 27.09 22.62
C SER A 532 -3.28 28.62 22.56
N VAL A 533 -3.79 29.17 21.45
CA VAL A 533 -4.02 30.61 21.30
C VAL A 533 -5.04 31.10 22.33
N LEU A 534 -6.14 30.37 22.49
CA LEU A 534 -7.17 30.70 23.48
C LEU A 534 -6.62 30.65 24.92
N LEU A 535 -5.74 29.69 25.23
CA LEU A 535 -5.11 29.54 26.54
C LEU A 535 -4.22 30.75 26.86
N ILE A 536 -3.34 31.11 25.93
CA ILE A 536 -2.43 32.25 26.11
C ILE A 536 -3.22 33.55 26.17
N TYR A 537 -4.26 33.70 25.35
CA TYR A 537 -5.18 34.84 25.42
C TYR A 537 -5.83 34.97 26.80
N SER A 538 -6.36 33.88 27.35
CA SER A 538 -7.00 33.88 28.68
C SER A 538 -6.03 34.20 29.81
N LEU A 539 -4.75 33.84 29.66
CA LEU A 539 -3.70 34.20 30.62
C LEU A 539 -3.34 35.68 30.54
N MET A 540 -3.17 36.21 29.34
CA MET A 540 -2.73 37.59 29.14
C MET A 540 -3.78 38.62 29.55
N ILE A 541 -5.07 38.34 29.32
CA ILE A 541 -6.12 39.27 29.77
C ILE A 541 -6.12 39.43 31.30
N GLY A 542 -5.91 38.35 32.06
CA GLY A 542 -5.83 38.41 33.52
C GLY A 542 -4.63 39.23 34.01
N ASP A 543 -3.44 39.03 33.40
CA ASP A 543 -2.23 39.78 33.77
C ASP A 543 -2.37 41.29 33.46
N VAL A 544 -2.97 41.62 32.30
CA VAL A 544 -3.21 42.99 31.88
C VAL A 544 -4.27 43.69 32.74
N GLU A 545 -5.33 42.99 33.14
CA GLU A 545 -6.36 43.52 34.04
C GLU A 545 -5.78 43.80 35.43
N GLU A 546 -4.98 42.88 36.00
CA GLU A 546 -4.28 43.11 37.27
C GLU A 546 -3.34 44.33 37.23
N LYS A 547 -2.73 44.62 36.08
CA LYS A 547 -1.74 45.70 35.89
C LYS A 547 -2.31 47.00 35.33
N THR A 548 -3.63 47.09 35.13
CA THR A 548 -4.24 48.30 34.55
C THR A 548 -3.94 49.56 35.37
N TYR A 549 -3.90 49.45 36.70
CA TYR A 549 -3.52 50.55 37.59
C TYR A 549 -2.06 50.97 37.43
N GLU A 550 -1.15 50.00 37.37
CA GLU A 550 0.28 50.27 37.15
C GLU A 550 0.51 50.93 35.79
N PHE A 551 -0.18 50.47 34.73
CA PHE A 551 -0.13 51.11 33.42
C PHE A 551 -0.78 52.50 33.41
N GLY A 552 -1.78 52.75 34.26
CA GLY A 552 -2.29 54.10 34.52
C GLY A 552 -1.23 54.99 35.15
N MET A 553 -0.52 54.49 36.16
CA MET A 553 0.56 55.23 36.85
C MET A 553 1.75 55.52 35.94
N LEU A 554 2.18 54.54 35.12
CA LEU A 554 3.24 54.74 34.13
C LEU A 554 2.83 55.82 33.11
N ARG A 555 1.59 55.81 32.61
CA ARG A 555 1.08 56.88 31.73
C ARG A 555 1.08 58.26 32.42
N ALA A 556 0.74 58.31 33.71
CA ALA A 556 0.79 59.55 34.48
C ALA A 556 2.23 60.08 34.68
N LEU A 557 3.22 59.19 34.76
CA LEU A 557 4.65 59.50 34.83
C LEU A 557 5.26 59.90 33.47
N GLY A 558 4.46 59.98 32.40
CA GLY A 558 4.91 60.41 31.07
C GLY A 558 5.27 59.27 30.10
N PHE A 559 5.01 58.00 30.47
CA PHE A 559 5.23 56.86 29.57
C PHE A 559 4.20 56.87 28.42
N GLN A 560 4.67 56.95 27.18
CA GLN A 560 3.77 57.00 26.01
C GLN A 560 3.07 55.66 25.78
N LYS A 561 1.86 55.71 25.18
CA LYS A 561 1.08 54.50 24.86
C LYS A 561 1.89 53.47 24.05
N TRP A 562 2.72 53.92 23.12
CA TRP A 562 3.57 53.03 22.30
C TRP A 562 4.60 52.26 23.13
N TRP A 563 5.20 52.88 24.14
CA TRP A 563 6.17 52.22 25.02
C TRP A 563 5.52 51.16 25.93
N LEU A 564 4.23 51.30 26.25
CA LEU A 564 3.48 50.26 26.96
C LEU A 564 3.19 49.04 26.07
N ILE A 565 2.96 49.25 24.77
CA ILE A 565 2.87 48.17 23.78
C ILE A 565 4.19 47.41 23.75
N ILE A 566 5.31 48.12 23.63
CA ILE A 566 6.66 47.53 23.62
C ILE A 566 6.94 46.76 24.92
N LEU A 567 6.56 47.31 26.07
CA LEU A 567 6.71 46.65 27.37
C LEU A 567 5.96 45.32 27.42
N LEU A 568 4.70 45.29 27.00
CA LEU A 568 3.87 44.08 27.00
C LEU A 568 4.39 43.04 26.00
N LEU A 569 4.87 43.48 24.83
CA LEU A 569 5.50 42.59 23.84
C LEU A 569 6.81 41.99 24.36
N LEU A 570 7.68 42.81 24.97
CA LEU A 570 8.93 42.32 25.58
C LEU A 570 8.64 41.36 26.73
N GLN A 571 7.62 41.65 27.55
CA GLN A 571 7.18 40.76 28.61
C GLN A 571 6.75 39.40 28.05
N ALA A 572 5.99 39.37 26.94
CA ALA A 572 5.61 38.13 26.27
C ALA A 572 6.82 37.30 25.83
N PHE A 573 7.84 37.94 25.26
CA PHE A 573 9.07 37.25 24.86
C PHE A 573 9.88 36.67 26.02
N THR A 574 9.81 37.28 27.21
CA THR A 574 10.59 36.79 28.37
C THR A 574 10.23 35.38 28.81
N PHE A 575 8.97 34.95 28.63
CA PHE A 575 8.55 33.58 28.90
C PHE A 575 8.42 32.72 27.62
N ALA A 576 8.24 33.34 26.44
CA ALA A 576 8.18 32.63 25.16
C ALA A 576 9.51 32.01 24.72
N ILE A 577 10.62 32.75 24.79
CA ILE A 577 11.92 32.26 24.33
C ILE A 577 12.39 31.07 25.19
N PRO A 578 12.38 31.13 26.53
CA PRO A 578 12.76 29.98 27.35
C PRO A 578 11.79 28.82 27.19
N GLY A 579 10.48 29.08 27.07
CA GLY A 579 9.48 28.05 26.83
C GLY A 579 9.71 27.30 25.51
N LEU A 580 10.03 28.02 24.43
CA LEU A 580 10.37 27.46 23.13
C LEU A 580 11.62 26.57 23.21
N ILE A 581 12.69 27.05 23.85
CA ILE A 581 13.95 26.29 23.99
C ILE A 581 13.70 24.99 24.78
N LEU A 582 13.02 25.08 25.93
CA LEU A 582 12.67 23.90 26.73
C LEU A 582 11.76 22.94 25.97
N GLY A 583 10.80 23.48 25.20
CA GLY A 583 9.88 22.69 24.39
C GLY A 583 10.60 21.89 23.30
N LEU A 584 11.54 22.52 22.59
CA LEU A 584 12.34 21.84 21.57
C LEU A 584 13.30 20.79 22.17
N ILE A 585 13.94 21.08 23.31
CA ILE A 585 14.83 20.11 23.98
C ILE A 585 14.04 18.88 24.42
N THR A 586 12.90 19.08 25.07
CA THR A 586 12.05 17.96 25.51
C THR A 586 11.44 17.21 24.34
N CYS A 587 11.03 17.89 23.27
CA CYS A 587 10.62 17.26 22.03
C CYS A 587 11.73 16.40 21.43
N TYR A 588 12.98 16.87 21.42
CA TYR A 588 14.11 16.07 20.91
C TYR A 588 14.30 14.78 21.70
N ILE A 589 14.26 14.88 23.03
CA ILE A 589 14.38 13.71 23.91
C ILE A 589 13.21 12.73 23.68
N LEU A 590 11.97 13.22 23.68
CA LEU A 590 10.79 12.39 23.47
C LEU A 590 10.73 11.79 22.07
N ASN A 591 11.06 12.57 21.04
CA ASN A 591 11.15 12.09 19.67
C ASN A 591 12.20 10.99 19.56
N SER A 592 13.37 11.16 20.17
CA SER A 592 14.41 10.13 20.19
C SER A 592 13.93 8.84 20.87
N LEU A 593 13.19 8.93 21.97
CA LEU A 593 12.59 7.76 22.64
C LEU A 593 11.51 7.07 21.79
N ILE A 594 10.62 7.85 21.16
CA ILE A 594 9.56 7.33 20.27
C ILE A 594 10.19 6.69 19.03
N SER A 595 11.13 7.39 18.41
CA SER A 595 11.92 6.88 17.29
C SER A 595 12.63 5.59 17.66
N MET A 596 13.29 5.50 18.82
CA MET A 596 13.90 4.25 19.28
C MET A 596 12.87 3.11 19.36
N PHE A 597 11.69 3.36 19.95
CA PHE A 597 10.65 2.34 20.06
C PHE A 597 10.07 1.91 18.69
N ILE A 598 9.82 2.88 17.79
CA ILE A 598 9.32 2.62 16.44
C ILE A 598 10.39 1.91 15.59
N PHE A 599 11.65 2.35 15.68
CA PHE A 599 12.75 1.78 14.89
C PHE A 599 13.17 0.39 15.38
N ASP A 600 13.15 0.12 16.69
CA ASP A 600 13.33 -1.24 17.22
C ASP A 600 12.22 -2.18 16.72
N SER A 601 10.99 -1.66 16.53
CA SER A 601 9.85 -2.44 16.04
C SER A 601 9.79 -2.58 14.51
N ALA A 602 10.26 -1.57 13.77
CA ALA A 602 10.12 -1.48 12.31
C ALA A 602 11.43 -1.72 11.52
N VAL A 603 12.59 -1.78 12.20
CA VAL A 603 13.93 -1.99 11.63
C VAL A 603 14.20 -1.11 10.41
N LEU A 604 13.87 0.18 10.50
CA LEU A 604 14.11 1.15 9.43
C LEU A 604 15.38 1.95 9.73
N MET A 605 16.29 2.02 8.76
CA MET A 605 17.52 2.82 8.87
C MET A 605 17.19 4.28 8.56
N SER A 606 16.87 5.06 9.60
CA SER A 606 16.65 6.51 9.50
C SER A 606 17.24 7.23 10.71
N SER A 607 17.64 8.48 10.55
CA SER A 607 18.23 9.28 11.62
C SER A 607 17.20 9.67 12.68
N TYR A 608 17.65 9.87 13.92
CA TYR A 608 16.81 10.34 15.04
C TYR A 608 16.45 11.84 14.96
N ASP A 609 16.58 12.45 13.79
CA ASP A 609 16.45 13.89 13.61
C ASP A 609 14.97 14.31 13.69
N ILE A 610 14.72 15.43 14.38
CA ILE A 610 13.41 16.07 14.30
C ILE A 610 13.24 16.60 12.88
N ALA A 611 12.06 16.37 12.28
CA ALA A 611 11.73 16.93 10.98
C ALA A 611 12.00 18.45 10.93
N LYS A 612 12.72 18.91 9.90
CA LYS A 612 13.04 20.33 9.71
C LYS A 612 11.78 21.20 9.67
N SER A 613 10.70 20.68 9.09
CA SER A 613 9.37 21.31 9.08
C SER A 613 8.77 21.48 10.47
N ALA A 614 8.96 20.50 11.38
CA ALA A 614 8.51 20.58 12.76
C ALA A 614 9.25 21.68 13.53
N ILE A 615 10.58 21.78 13.38
CA ILE A 615 11.37 22.85 14.00
C ILE A 615 10.91 24.23 13.49
N GLY A 616 10.80 24.38 12.16
CA GLY A 616 10.36 25.64 11.54
C GLY A 616 8.98 26.08 12.00
N LEU A 617 8.01 25.17 12.00
CA LEU A 617 6.64 25.40 12.46
C LEU A 617 6.60 25.77 13.94
N SER A 618 7.35 25.05 14.78
CA SER A 618 7.36 25.25 16.23
C SER A 618 8.02 26.55 16.66
N ILE A 619 9.10 26.96 15.98
CA ILE A 619 9.72 28.27 16.18
C ILE A 619 8.76 29.37 15.75
N GLY A 620 8.18 29.23 14.56
CA GLY A 620 7.22 30.20 14.01
C GLY A 620 6.03 30.41 14.95
N LEU A 621 5.37 29.33 15.36
CA LEU A 621 4.21 29.39 16.25
C LEU A 621 4.58 29.78 17.69
N GLY A 622 5.70 29.29 18.23
CA GLY A 622 6.16 29.62 19.58
C GLY A 622 6.42 31.12 19.78
N LEU A 623 6.79 31.83 18.72
CA LEU A 623 6.95 33.29 18.73
C LEU A 623 5.68 34.03 18.29
N PHE A 624 4.96 33.51 17.29
CA PHE A 624 3.77 34.16 16.74
C PHE A 624 2.57 34.11 17.67
N ILE A 625 2.31 32.97 18.33
CA ILE A 625 1.13 32.80 19.19
C ILE A 625 1.12 33.81 20.35
N PRO A 626 2.22 34.01 21.10
CA PRO A 626 2.27 35.03 22.16
C PRO A 626 2.06 36.45 21.62
N LEU A 627 2.57 36.75 20.43
CA LEU A 627 2.36 38.06 19.79
C LEU A 627 0.89 38.28 19.44
N ALA A 628 0.30 37.36 18.69
CA ALA A 628 -1.09 37.44 18.23
C ALA A 628 -2.06 37.52 19.42
N SER A 629 -1.83 36.70 20.46
CA SER A 629 -2.68 36.64 21.65
C SER A 629 -2.63 37.93 22.49
N ASN A 630 -1.53 38.70 22.41
CA ASN A 630 -1.35 39.94 23.16
C ASN A 630 -1.98 41.17 22.49
N ILE A 631 -2.27 41.13 21.19
CA ILE A 631 -2.82 42.30 20.45
C ILE A 631 -4.12 42.80 21.09
N LEU A 632 -5.09 41.90 21.29
CA LEU A 632 -6.42 42.26 21.83
C LEU A 632 -6.36 42.77 23.29
N PRO A 633 -5.66 42.10 24.23
CA PRO A 633 -5.45 42.62 25.59
C PRO A 633 -4.79 44.00 25.61
N ILE A 634 -3.74 44.21 24.81
CA ILE A 634 -3.03 45.49 24.69
C ILE A 634 -3.98 46.61 24.26
N VAL A 635 -4.75 46.38 23.18
CA VAL A 635 -5.71 47.37 22.67
C VAL A 635 -6.76 47.71 23.73
N ARG A 636 -7.31 46.70 24.43
CA ARG A 636 -8.26 46.92 25.52
C ARG A 636 -7.66 47.77 26.65
N ALA A 637 -6.45 47.45 27.12
CA ALA A 637 -5.81 48.19 28.20
C ALA A 637 -5.55 49.67 27.83
N LEU A 638 -5.09 49.91 26.60
CA LEU A 638 -4.76 51.25 26.12
C LEU A 638 -5.98 52.10 25.74
N SER A 639 -7.13 51.45 25.55
CA SER A 639 -8.42 52.12 25.29
C SER A 639 -9.02 52.77 26.55
N LYS A 640 -8.67 52.30 27.76
CA LYS A 640 -9.13 52.91 29.02
C LYS A 640 -8.50 54.28 29.24
N THR A 641 -9.28 55.24 29.74
CA THR A 641 -8.75 56.58 30.06
C THR A 641 -7.80 56.52 31.26
N LEU A 642 -6.92 57.52 31.39
CA LEU A 642 -5.97 57.60 32.51
C LEU A 642 -6.69 57.61 33.86
N ARG A 643 -7.79 58.38 33.95
CA ARG A 643 -8.65 58.47 35.13
C ARG A 643 -9.25 57.10 35.48
N ASP A 644 -9.85 56.42 34.51
CA ASP A 644 -10.48 55.11 34.73
C ASP A 644 -9.46 54.02 35.10
N SER A 645 -8.20 54.22 34.71
CA SER A 645 -7.11 53.28 35.04
C SER A 645 -6.54 53.53 36.44
N LEU A 646 -6.62 54.76 36.96
CA LEU A 646 -6.14 55.12 38.31
C LEU A 646 -7.21 54.98 39.39
N ASP A 647 -8.48 54.79 39.01
CA ASP A 647 -9.56 54.59 39.95
C ASP A 647 -9.60 53.14 40.47
N LEU A 648 -8.97 52.94 41.64
CA LEU A 648 -8.87 51.66 42.35
C LEU A 648 -10.22 51.13 42.87
N TYR A 649 -11.24 52.00 42.98
CA TYR A 649 -12.54 51.67 43.55
C TYR A 649 -13.63 51.95 42.52
N HIS A 650 -13.87 51.02 41.59
CA HIS A 650 -15.01 51.13 40.68
C HIS A 650 -16.33 51.36 41.45
N ARG A 651 -16.82 52.60 41.47
CA ARG A 651 -18.23 52.96 41.74
C ARG A 651 -18.86 53.34 40.41
N THR A 652 -19.72 52.47 39.89
CA THR A 652 -20.57 52.75 38.73
C THR A 652 -21.65 53.77 39.10
N ILE A 653 -21.32 55.06 38.99
CA ILE A 653 -22.30 56.07 38.62
C ILE A 653 -21.67 56.88 37.48
N ASN A 654 -21.92 56.43 36.25
CA ASN A 654 -21.55 57.17 35.05
C ASN A 654 -22.50 58.37 34.91
N ASP A 655 -22.05 59.58 35.26
CA ASP A 655 -22.77 60.83 34.95
C ASP A 655 -22.64 61.27 33.48
N ILE A 656 -21.93 60.49 32.65
CA ILE A 656 -21.76 60.79 31.23
C ILE A 656 -22.36 59.65 30.40
N LEU A 657 -23.60 59.85 29.95
CA LEU A 657 -24.23 59.05 28.92
C LEU A 657 -23.51 59.27 27.59
N VAL A 658 -22.46 58.48 27.34
CA VAL A 658 -21.84 58.41 26.01
C VAL A 658 -22.80 57.65 25.10
N ASN A 659 -23.49 58.38 24.23
CA ASN A 659 -24.39 57.79 23.24
C ASN A 659 -23.55 57.22 22.09
N VAL A 660 -23.18 55.94 22.19
CA VAL A 660 -22.47 55.24 21.10
C VAL A 660 -23.46 55.02 19.96
N ILE A 661 -23.33 55.80 18.88
CA ILE A 661 -24.07 55.54 17.63
C ILE A 661 -23.45 54.29 16.99
N LYS A 662 -24.14 53.16 17.06
CA LYS A 662 -23.72 51.92 16.38
C LYS A 662 -23.68 52.15 14.86
N LEU A 663 -22.66 51.62 14.18
CA LEU A 663 -22.49 51.61 12.72
C LEU A 663 -23.72 51.09 11.97
N GLU A 664 -24.52 50.23 12.62
CA GLU A 664 -25.82 49.75 12.13
C GLU A 664 -26.79 50.90 11.80
N LYS A 665 -26.78 52.01 12.55
CA LYS A 665 -27.58 53.21 12.26
C LYS A 665 -27.10 53.98 11.03
N MET A 666 -25.89 53.69 10.54
CA MET A 666 -25.32 54.23 9.30
C MET A 666 -25.42 53.24 8.13
N GLY A 667 -26.16 52.14 8.27
CA GLY A 667 -26.45 51.18 7.20
C GLY A 667 -25.42 50.06 7.02
N ILE A 668 -24.38 49.97 7.85
CA ILE A 668 -23.37 48.91 7.80
C ILE A 668 -23.49 48.06 9.07
N SER A 669 -24.24 46.97 8.98
CA SER A 669 -24.21 45.93 10.01
C SER A 669 -22.98 45.05 9.80
N ILE A 670 -22.08 45.05 10.77
CA ILE A 670 -20.89 44.21 10.79
C ILE A 670 -21.27 42.73 10.69
N ASP A 671 -22.34 42.34 11.38
CA ASP A 671 -22.85 40.97 11.36
C ASP A 671 -23.34 40.58 9.97
N GLN A 672 -24.10 41.45 9.29
CA GLN A 672 -24.55 41.19 7.91
C GLN A 672 -23.38 41.08 6.94
N PHE A 673 -22.35 41.92 7.09
CA PHE A 673 -21.14 41.84 6.27
C PHE A 673 -20.41 40.51 6.45
N PHE A 674 -20.18 40.06 7.68
CA PHE A 674 -19.55 38.77 7.95
C PHE A 674 -20.39 37.60 7.44
N THR A 675 -21.70 37.66 7.63
CA THR A 675 -22.62 36.62 7.15
C THR A 675 -22.59 36.54 5.63
N ALA A 676 -22.62 37.69 4.93
CA ALA A 676 -22.51 37.76 3.48
C ALA A 676 -21.15 37.24 2.99
N ALA A 677 -20.05 37.64 3.61
CA ALA A 677 -18.71 37.16 3.27
C ALA A 677 -18.59 35.63 3.44
N LEU A 678 -19.14 35.09 4.52
CA LEU A 678 -19.14 33.65 4.79
C LEU A 678 -19.97 32.88 3.75
N LEU A 679 -21.15 33.39 3.37
CA LEU A 679 -21.96 32.81 2.31
C LEU A 679 -21.26 32.84 0.95
N VAL A 680 -20.51 33.91 0.64
CA VAL A 680 -19.70 34.00 -0.58
C VAL A 680 -18.58 32.96 -0.58
N ILE A 681 -17.85 32.81 0.53
CA ILE A 681 -16.80 31.79 0.66
C ILE A 681 -17.39 30.39 0.54
N MET A 682 -18.51 30.12 1.21
CA MET A 682 -19.21 28.83 1.14
C MET A 682 -19.68 28.54 -0.29
N GLY A 683 -20.21 29.54 -0.98
CA GLY A 683 -20.56 29.46 -2.40
C GLY A 683 -19.35 29.14 -3.27
N PHE A 684 -18.23 29.84 -3.09
CA PHE A 684 -16.99 29.58 -3.85
C PHE A 684 -16.46 28.15 -3.62
N VAL A 685 -16.40 27.71 -2.36
CA VAL A 685 -15.96 26.35 -2.01
C VAL A 685 -16.87 25.30 -2.64
N SER A 686 -18.18 25.48 -2.56
CA SER A 686 -19.17 24.51 -3.04
C SER A 686 -19.26 24.45 -4.57
N TYR A 687 -19.19 25.59 -5.25
CA TYR A 687 -19.39 25.66 -6.71
C TYR A 687 -18.10 25.64 -7.53
N TYR A 688 -16.95 25.97 -6.94
CA TYR A 688 -15.67 25.98 -7.66
C TYR A 688 -14.69 24.96 -7.09
N LEU A 689 -14.39 25.03 -5.80
CA LEU A 689 -13.29 24.26 -5.20
C LEU A 689 -13.57 22.75 -5.16
N ILE A 690 -14.77 22.36 -4.71
CA ILE A 690 -15.19 20.95 -4.68
C ILE A 690 -15.24 20.36 -6.10
N PRO A 691 -15.96 20.96 -7.07
CA PRO A 691 -15.97 20.46 -8.44
C PRO A 691 -14.58 20.39 -9.06
N MET A 692 -13.72 21.40 -8.84
CA MET A 692 -12.34 21.40 -9.32
C MET A 692 -11.55 20.21 -8.77
N ALA A 693 -11.68 19.92 -7.47
CA ALA A 693 -11.00 18.78 -6.85
C ALA A 693 -11.41 17.45 -7.50
N PHE A 694 -12.70 17.25 -7.78
CA PHE A 694 -13.20 16.03 -8.41
C PHE A 694 -12.91 15.94 -9.92
N ILE A 695 -13.04 17.05 -10.67
CA ILE A 695 -12.79 17.09 -12.12
C ILE A 695 -11.33 16.76 -12.42
N PHE A 696 -10.40 17.33 -11.64
CA PHE A 696 -8.97 17.07 -11.81
C PHE A 696 -8.48 15.85 -11.03
N SER A 697 -9.39 15.08 -10.41
CA SER A 697 -9.05 13.92 -9.56
C SER A 697 -8.01 14.23 -8.47
N ASN A 698 -7.99 15.46 -7.96
CA ASN A 698 -7.12 15.89 -6.89
C ASN A 698 -7.75 15.57 -5.53
N ILE A 699 -7.58 14.31 -5.12
CA ILE A 699 -8.11 13.77 -3.86
C ILE A 699 -7.56 14.55 -2.66
N GLN A 700 -6.29 14.98 -2.70
CA GLN A 700 -5.69 15.75 -1.61
C GLN A 700 -6.42 17.08 -1.40
N LEU A 701 -6.74 17.81 -2.48
CA LEU A 701 -7.52 19.03 -2.41
C LEU A 701 -8.95 18.77 -1.89
N ALA A 702 -9.59 17.69 -2.35
CA ALA A 702 -10.92 17.31 -1.90
C ALA A 702 -10.93 17.05 -0.39
N LEU A 703 -9.99 16.24 0.11
CA LEU A 703 -9.86 15.94 1.53
C LEU A 703 -9.49 17.18 2.37
N ALA A 704 -8.67 18.08 1.85
CA ALA A 704 -8.34 19.34 2.52
C ALA A 704 -9.58 20.24 2.69
N VAL A 705 -10.43 20.37 1.67
CA VAL A 705 -11.69 21.12 1.77
C VAL A 705 -12.60 20.50 2.82
N ILE A 706 -12.74 19.18 2.80
CA ILE A 706 -13.53 18.42 3.75
C ILE A 706 -13.05 18.69 5.18
N ASN A 707 -11.75 18.65 5.40
CA ASN A 707 -11.14 18.91 6.70
C ASN A 707 -11.47 20.33 7.20
N ILE A 708 -11.33 21.35 6.34
CA ILE A 708 -11.67 22.73 6.68
C ILE A 708 -13.15 22.84 7.10
N ILE A 709 -14.05 22.17 6.38
CA ILE A 709 -15.48 22.15 6.71
C ILE A 709 -15.71 21.51 8.09
N LEU A 710 -15.06 20.37 8.38
CA LEU A 710 -15.18 19.69 9.66
C LEU A 710 -14.69 20.55 10.84
N ILE A 711 -13.55 21.23 10.68
CA ILE A 711 -13.01 22.16 11.69
C ILE A 711 -13.98 23.33 11.92
N VAL A 712 -14.44 23.97 10.85
CA VAL A 712 -15.41 25.07 10.93
C VAL A 712 -16.70 24.60 11.60
N MET A 713 -17.11 23.37 11.35
CA MET A 713 -18.28 22.76 11.97
C MET A 713 -18.10 22.50 13.47
N ILE A 714 -16.94 22.00 13.92
CA ILE A 714 -16.63 21.87 15.35
C ILE A 714 -16.72 23.25 16.02
N ILE A 715 -16.09 24.26 15.45
CA ILE A 715 -16.07 25.62 16.01
C ILE A 715 -17.50 26.22 16.02
N GLY A 716 -18.22 26.07 14.91
CA GLY A 716 -19.59 26.59 14.78
C GLY A 716 -20.57 25.93 15.75
N PHE A 717 -20.54 24.60 15.86
CA PHE A 717 -21.41 23.88 16.79
C PHE A 717 -21.05 24.11 18.24
N THR A 718 -19.76 24.22 18.59
CA THR A 718 -19.39 24.55 19.97
C THR A 718 -19.85 25.95 20.37
N LEU A 719 -19.71 26.95 19.49
CA LEU A 719 -20.24 28.29 19.72
C LEU A 719 -21.77 28.30 19.90
N LEU A 720 -22.49 27.55 19.05
CA LEU A 720 -23.95 27.46 19.12
C LEU A 720 -24.40 26.71 20.38
N ALA A 721 -23.75 25.59 20.69
CA ALA A 721 -24.16 24.73 21.80
C ALA A 721 -23.85 25.37 23.17
N ASN A 722 -22.86 26.25 23.25
CA ASN A 722 -22.64 27.06 24.45
C ASN A 722 -23.81 28.00 24.79
N ILE A 723 -24.68 28.36 23.83
CA ILE A 723 -25.91 29.11 24.15
C ILE A 723 -26.82 28.30 25.11
N LEU A 724 -26.75 26.97 25.04
CA LEU A 724 -27.50 26.06 25.91
C LEU A 724 -26.82 25.83 27.28
N GLU A 725 -25.63 26.38 27.49
CA GLU A 725 -24.82 26.11 28.68
C GLU A 725 -25.50 26.59 29.97
N GLU A 726 -25.99 27.83 29.99
CA GLU A 726 -26.68 28.40 31.16
C GLU A 726 -27.88 27.54 31.63
N PRO A 727 -28.84 27.12 30.76
CA PRO A 727 -29.91 26.25 31.22
C PRO A 727 -29.42 24.86 31.66
N PHE A 728 -28.36 24.31 31.04
CA PHE A 728 -27.78 23.03 31.46
C PHE A 728 -27.12 23.12 32.84
N GLU A 729 -26.32 24.15 33.11
CA GLU A 729 -25.73 24.41 34.43
C GLU A 729 -26.80 24.47 35.51
N LYS A 730 -27.89 25.20 35.23
CA LYS A 730 -29.00 25.38 36.17
C LYS A 730 -29.75 24.07 36.43
N ALA A 731 -29.94 23.25 35.40
CA ALA A 731 -30.57 21.94 35.50
C ALA A 731 -29.70 20.96 36.30
N ILE A 732 -28.39 20.93 36.04
CA ILE A 732 -27.44 20.06 36.73
C ILE A 732 -27.31 20.46 38.20
N LEU A 733 -27.23 21.77 38.50
CA LEU A 733 -27.19 22.24 39.88
C LEU A 733 -28.43 21.78 40.68
N LYS A 734 -29.63 21.88 40.09
CA LYS A 734 -30.86 21.37 40.71
C LYS A 734 -30.80 19.86 40.95
N LEU A 735 -30.24 19.11 40.01
CA LEU A 735 -30.07 17.66 40.14
C LEU A 735 -29.10 17.32 41.29
N ILE A 736 -27.96 18.01 41.38
CA ILE A 736 -26.97 17.85 42.46
C ILE A 736 -27.59 18.18 43.82
N LEU A 737 -28.32 19.29 43.94
CA LEU A 737 -28.97 19.71 45.18
C LEU A 737 -30.22 18.86 45.54
N CYS A 738 -30.75 18.11 44.59
CA CYS A 738 -31.75 17.08 44.86
C CYS A 738 -31.13 15.90 45.64
N ILE A 739 -29.91 15.52 45.27
CA ILE A 739 -29.13 14.47 45.93
C ILE A 739 -28.59 14.96 47.29
N PHE A 740 -27.98 16.15 47.33
CA PHE A 740 -27.40 16.75 48.55
C PHE A 740 -28.38 17.69 49.27
N LYS A 741 -29.45 17.13 49.84
CA LYS A 741 -30.55 17.91 50.47
C LYS A 741 -30.10 18.92 51.56
N LYS A 742 -28.97 18.68 52.23
CA LYS A 742 -28.44 19.56 53.30
C LYS A 742 -27.99 20.94 52.80
N ASP A 743 -27.61 21.04 51.53
CA ASP A 743 -27.02 22.26 50.95
C ASP A 743 -28.02 23.04 50.07
N ARG A 744 -29.32 22.67 50.06
CA ARG A 744 -30.39 23.37 49.30
C ARG A 744 -30.55 24.85 49.65
N ASN A 745 -30.19 25.24 50.87
CA ASN A 745 -30.20 26.65 51.28
C ASN A 745 -29.17 27.51 50.53
N LEU A 746 -28.15 26.90 49.93
CA LEU A 746 -27.12 27.57 49.13
C LEU A 746 -27.54 27.77 47.65
N GLU A 747 -28.65 27.15 47.21
CA GLU A 747 -29.11 27.15 45.81
C GLU A 747 -29.18 28.55 45.20
N LYS A 748 -29.84 29.50 45.90
CA LYS A 748 -29.98 30.88 45.42
C LYS A 748 -28.64 31.62 45.31
N ILE A 749 -27.69 31.28 46.19
CA ILE A 749 -26.36 31.89 46.18
C ILE A 749 -25.57 31.36 45.00
N ILE A 750 -25.59 30.04 44.79
CA ILE A 750 -24.88 29.40 43.67
C ILE A 750 -25.45 29.86 42.33
N PHE A 751 -26.78 29.96 42.19
CA PHE A 751 -27.40 30.50 40.97
C PHE A 751 -26.96 31.93 40.67
N LYS A 752 -26.94 32.78 41.70
CA LYS A 752 -26.53 34.17 41.52
C LYS A 752 -25.04 34.28 41.18
N ASN A 753 -24.20 33.39 41.69
CA ASN A 753 -22.79 33.30 41.32
C ASN A 753 -22.63 32.87 39.85
N LEU A 754 -23.32 31.81 39.41
CA LEU A 754 -23.28 31.36 38.01
C LEU A 754 -23.69 32.48 37.04
N GLU A 755 -24.75 33.23 37.35
CA GLU A 755 -25.18 34.38 36.54
C GLU A 755 -24.18 35.54 36.58
N ALA A 756 -23.61 35.86 37.75
CA ALA A 756 -22.64 36.94 37.89
C ALA A 756 -21.31 36.62 37.17
N HIS A 757 -20.91 35.35 37.14
CA HIS A 757 -19.62 34.90 36.59
C HIS A 757 -19.73 34.42 35.13
N TYR A 758 -20.93 34.48 34.53
CA TYR A 758 -21.22 33.99 33.17
C TYR A 758 -20.23 34.45 32.10
N SER A 759 -19.94 35.75 32.02
CA SER A 759 -19.04 36.31 30.98
C SER A 759 -17.61 35.72 31.02
N ARG A 760 -17.21 35.17 32.16
CA ARG A 760 -15.90 34.56 32.36
C ARG A 760 -15.97 33.05 32.24
N ASN A 761 -17.01 32.46 32.83
CA ASN A 761 -17.29 31.03 32.76
C ASN A 761 -17.44 30.54 31.32
N TRP A 762 -18.13 31.31 30.46
CA TRP A 762 -18.27 31.06 29.02
C TRP A 762 -16.96 30.74 28.30
N LYS A 763 -15.85 31.41 28.67
CA LYS A 763 -14.55 31.17 28.02
C LYS A 763 -14.01 29.80 28.41
N THR A 764 -14.08 29.47 29.70
CA THR A 764 -13.63 28.19 30.25
C THR A 764 -14.37 27.02 29.62
N THR A 765 -15.68 27.14 29.53
CA THR A 765 -16.56 26.11 29.01
C THR A 765 -16.47 25.98 27.51
N LEU A 766 -16.34 27.06 26.74
CA LEU A 766 -16.01 26.99 25.32
C LEU A 766 -14.74 26.16 25.08
N MET A 767 -13.69 26.45 25.84
CA MET A 767 -12.42 25.76 25.67
C MET A 767 -12.49 24.27 26.01
N TYR A 768 -13.15 23.92 27.12
CA TYR A 768 -13.33 22.52 27.49
C TYR A 768 -14.24 21.76 26.51
N THR A 769 -15.32 22.40 26.06
CA THR A 769 -16.25 21.84 25.08
C THR A 769 -15.55 21.54 23.76
N ILE A 770 -14.72 22.46 23.26
CA ILE A 770 -13.90 22.24 22.05
C ILE A 770 -12.92 21.09 22.25
N ALA A 771 -12.20 21.06 23.38
CA ALA A 771 -11.23 20.00 23.64
C ALA A 771 -11.88 18.61 23.70
N LEU A 772 -13.00 18.48 24.41
CA LEU A 772 -13.72 17.22 24.51
C LEU A 772 -14.38 16.80 23.19
N ALA A 773 -15.00 17.74 22.47
CA ALA A 773 -15.58 17.47 21.16
C ALA A 773 -14.52 17.01 20.15
N PHE A 774 -13.36 17.66 20.15
CA PHE A 774 -12.21 17.27 19.34
C PHE A 774 -11.71 15.86 19.69
N LEU A 775 -11.57 15.51 20.97
CA LEU A 775 -11.11 14.19 21.39
C LEU A 775 -12.03 13.05 20.92
N ILE A 776 -13.34 13.27 20.98
CA ILE A 776 -14.34 12.32 20.49
C ILE A 776 -14.27 12.22 18.96
N PHE A 777 -14.22 13.36 18.27
CA PHE A 777 -14.08 13.43 16.82
C PHE A 777 -12.81 12.72 16.33
N ALA A 778 -11.65 13.05 16.90
CA ALA A 778 -10.36 12.47 16.53
C ALA A 778 -10.36 10.96 16.80
N GLY A 779 -10.84 10.53 17.97
CA GLY A 779 -10.87 9.11 18.31
C GLY A 779 -11.79 8.29 17.43
N ALA A 780 -12.99 8.79 17.14
CA ALA A 780 -13.85 8.15 16.16
C ALA A 780 -13.21 8.15 14.76
N GLY A 781 -12.62 9.27 14.34
CA GLY A 781 -11.96 9.39 13.03
C GLY A 781 -10.80 8.40 12.83
N PHE A 782 -9.89 8.29 13.79
CA PHE A 782 -8.77 7.34 13.71
C PHE A 782 -9.25 5.89 13.74
N ALA A 783 -10.21 5.55 14.62
CA ALA A 783 -10.76 4.20 14.68
C ALA A 783 -11.50 3.79 13.39
N LEU A 784 -12.26 4.72 12.80
CA LEU A 784 -12.94 4.50 11.53
C LEU A 784 -11.96 4.27 10.39
N GLN A 785 -10.85 4.99 10.35
CA GLN A 785 -9.82 4.77 9.32
C GLN A 785 -9.25 3.36 9.42
N THR A 786 -8.85 2.90 10.61
CA THR A 786 -8.37 1.52 10.80
C THR A 786 -9.40 0.50 10.31
N SER A 787 -10.68 0.68 10.64
CA SER A 787 -11.76 -0.23 10.20
C SER A 787 -12.01 -0.18 8.69
N VAL A 788 -11.96 1.00 8.08
CA VAL A 788 -12.21 1.16 6.64
C VAL A 788 -11.12 0.46 5.84
N ILE A 789 -9.88 0.52 6.29
CA ILE A 789 -8.77 -0.10 5.58
C ILE A 789 -8.91 -1.63 5.58
N THR A 790 -9.22 -2.20 6.74
CA THR A 790 -9.44 -3.65 6.85
C THR A 790 -10.67 -4.08 6.07
N ASP A 791 -11.76 -3.30 6.11
CA ASP A 791 -12.98 -3.54 5.33
C ASP A 791 -12.73 -3.47 3.81
N VAL A 792 -11.92 -2.52 3.31
CA VAL A 792 -11.53 -2.44 1.88
C VAL A 792 -10.71 -3.67 1.48
N LEU A 793 -9.72 -4.08 2.28
CA LEU A 793 -8.89 -5.25 2.00
C LEU A 793 -9.73 -6.53 1.93
N GLN A 794 -10.62 -6.74 2.89
CA GLN A 794 -11.50 -7.91 2.94
C GLN A 794 -12.51 -7.91 1.79
N SER A 795 -13.13 -6.76 1.48
CA SER A 795 -14.05 -6.62 0.36
C SER A 795 -13.38 -6.89 -0.99
N PHE A 796 -12.12 -6.48 -1.16
CA PHE A 796 -11.38 -6.68 -2.40
C PHE A 796 -10.98 -8.15 -2.61
N LEU A 797 -10.51 -8.84 -1.57
CA LEU A 797 -10.12 -10.25 -1.69
C LEU A 797 -11.33 -11.20 -1.71
N GLY A 798 -12.40 -10.85 -0.98
CA GLY A 798 -13.73 -11.43 -1.17
C GLY A 798 -14.08 -12.64 -0.31
N ALA A 799 -13.11 -13.44 0.15
CA ALA A 799 -13.34 -14.65 0.97
C ALA A 799 -12.33 -14.79 2.13
N ASP A 800 -12.36 -15.90 2.87
CA ASP A 800 -11.38 -16.18 3.93
C ASP A 800 -10.00 -16.54 3.35
N ILE A 801 -10.00 -17.38 2.31
CA ILE A 801 -8.84 -17.65 1.46
C ILE A 801 -9.20 -17.28 0.02
N SER A 802 -8.37 -16.46 -0.62
CA SER A 802 -8.50 -16.10 -2.04
C SER A 802 -7.26 -16.58 -2.78
N ILE A 803 -7.46 -17.33 -3.86
CA ILE A 803 -6.40 -17.71 -4.80
C ILE A 803 -6.66 -16.99 -6.11
N GLN A 804 -5.63 -16.38 -6.69
CA GLN A 804 -5.72 -15.56 -7.90
C GLN A 804 -4.57 -15.89 -8.85
N ALA A 805 -4.87 -16.11 -10.13
CA ALA A 805 -3.87 -16.20 -11.18
C ALA A 805 -3.46 -14.77 -11.61
N LEU A 806 -2.15 -14.50 -11.71
CA LEU A 806 -1.64 -13.23 -12.22
C LEU A 806 -2.01 -13.09 -13.70
N GLN A 807 -2.41 -11.87 -14.10
CA GLN A 807 -2.91 -11.57 -15.45
C GLN A 807 -1.91 -11.85 -16.59
N SER A 808 -0.63 -12.05 -16.27
CA SER A 808 0.40 -12.46 -17.22
C SER A 808 0.21 -13.91 -17.69
N ASP A 809 -0.28 -14.81 -16.83
CA ASP A 809 -0.60 -16.17 -17.21
C ASP A 809 -2.10 -16.30 -17.49
N LYS A 810 -2.41 -16.41 -18.77
CA LYS A 810 -3.78 -16.54 -19.23
C LYS A 810 -4.28 -17.99 -19.17
N ARG A 811 -3.48 -18.97 -18.73
CA ARG A 811 -3.94 -20.37 -18.60
C ARG A 811 -4.89 -20.58 -17.41
N GLY A 812 -4.76 -19.75 -16.38
CA GLY A 812 -5.61 -19.80 -15.20
C GLY A 812 -5.28 -20.96 -14.25
N LEU A 813 -6.16 -21.21 -13.27
CA LEU A 813 -6.00 -22.21 -12.22
C LEU A 813 -6.29 -23.63 -12.71
N ASP A 814 -5.60 -24.63 -12.12
CA ASP A 814 -5.90 -26.06 -12.30
C ASP A 814 -7.16 -26.46 -11.53
N GLU A 815 -8.31 -26.13 -12.12
CA GLU A 815 -9.61 -26.34 -11.50
C GLU A 815 -9.85 -27.79 -11.08
N TYR A 816 -9.45 -28.76 -11.91
CA TYR A 816 -9.77 -30.18 -11.68
C TYR A 816 -9.11 -30.70 -10.40
N ASN A 817 -7.80 -30.50 -10.27
CA ASN A 817 -7.06 -30.98 -9.11
C ASN A 817 -7.44 -30.23 -7.83
N LEU A 818 -7.60 -28.90 -7.91
CA LEU A 818 -8.07 -28.09 -6.79
C LEU A 818 -9.46 -28.52 -6.31
N ARG A 819 -10.39 -28.76 -7.24
CA ARG A 819 -11.74 -29.21 -6.92
C ARG A 819 -11.75 -30.59 -6.25
N MET A 820 -10.94 -31.53 -6.73
CA MET A 820 -10.82 -32.84 -6.09
C MET A 820 -10.31 -32.73 -4.65
N PHE A 821 -9.29 -31.91 -4.43
CA PHE A 821 -8.77 -31.65 -3.08
C PHE A 821 -9.84 -31.04 -2.17
N LEU A 822 -10.50 -29.96 -2.60
CA LEU A 822 -11.52 -29.27 -1.79
C LEU A 822 -12.70 -30.18 -1.46
N ASN A 823 -13.19 -30.96 -2.44
CA ASN A 823 -14.26 -31.93 -2.21
C ASN A 823 -13.83 -33.04 -1.24
N LYS A 824 -12.58 -33.51 -1.32
CA LYS A 824 -12.03 -34.46 -0.35
C LYS A 824 -12.02 -33.85 1.06
N THR A 825 -11.52 -32.63 1.22
CA THR A 825 -11.50 -31.92 2.51
C THR A 825 -12.91 -31.72 3.08
N MET A 826 -13.88 -31.35 2.25
CA MET A 826 -15.29 -31.21 2.68
C MET A 826 -15.90 -32.54 3.15
N ASN A 827 -15.54 -33.66 2.52
CA ASN A 827 -16.05 -34.98 2.89
C ASN A 827 -15.38 -35.51 4.16
N GLU A 828 -14.09 -35.19 4.39
CA GLU A 828 -13.34 -35.61 5.57
C GLU A 828 -13.69 -34.79 6.82
N ASP A 829 -13.80 -33.47 6.69
CA ASP A 829 -14.26 -32.57 7.76
C ASP A 829 -15.31 -31.56 7.24
N PRO A 830 -16.61 -31.92 7.31
CA PRO A 830 -17.70 -31.04 6.90
C PRO A 830 -17.85 -29.78 7.76
N THR A 831 -17.17 -29.70 8.91
CA THR A 831 -17.21 -28.54 9.80
C THR A 831 -16.07 -27.56 9.57
N PHE A 832 -15.11 -27.91 8.70
CA PHE A 832 -13.96 -27.08 8.38
C PHE A 832 -14.26 -26.10 7.25
N LEU A 833 -14.74 -26.60 6.11
CA LEU A 833 -15.04 -25.81 4.92
C LEU A 833 -16.55 -25.57 4.78
N TYR A 834 -16.96 -24.32 4.58
CA TYR A 834 -18.37 -24.00 4.33
C TYR A 834 -18.73 -24.18 2.85
N ASP A 835 -18.02 -23.48 1.96
CA ASP A 835 -18.23 -23.54 0.52
C ASP A 835 -16.99 -22.98 -0.22
N TYR A 836 -16.87 -23.27 -1.51
CA TYR A 836 -15.85 -22.71 -2.39
C TYR A 836 -16.40 -22.45 -3.79
N SER A 837 -15.85 -21.47 -4.51
CA SER A 837 -16.30 -21.13 -5.86
C SER A 837 -15.17 -20.63 -6.74
N PHE A 838 -15.22 -20.99 -8.02
CA PHE A 838 -14.32 -20.50 -9.05
C PHE A 838 -14.94 -19.38 -9.88
N THR A 839 -14.11 -18.46 -10.37
CA THR A 839 -14.50 -17.44 -11.33
C THR A 839 -13.69 -17.55 -12.61
N THR A 840 -14.27 -17.21 -13.76
CA THR A 840 -13.52 -17.17 -15.02
C THR A 840 -12.57 -15.98 -15.05
N LEU A 841 -11.58 -16.04 -15.94
CA LEU A 841 -10.95 -14.83 -16.47
C LEU A 841 -12.04 -13.88 -16.97
N MET A 842 -11.84 -12.58 -16.78
CA MET A 842 -12.73 -11.60 -17.41
C MET A 842 -12.72 -11.87 -18.91
N LEU A 843 -13.88 -11.76 -19.55
CA LEU A 843 -13.99 -12.01 -20.99
C LEU A 843 -12.97 -11.17 -21.79
N SER A 844 -12.68 -9.95 -21.34
CA SER A 844 -11.70 -9.05 -22.00
C SER A 844 -10.24 -9.49 -21.82
N GLN A 845 -9.95 -10.43 -20.93
CA GLN A 845 -8.58 -10.92 -20.67
C GLN A 845 -8.27 -12.19 -21.49
N ILE A 846 -9.29 -12.91 -21.95
CA ILE A 846 -9.13 -14.10 -22.80
C ILE A 846 -8.39 -13.69 -24.08
N PRO A 847 -7.31 -14.40 -24.49
CA PRO A 847 -6.59 -14.14 -25.73
C PRO A 847 -7.53 -14.07 -26.95
N GLU A 848 -7.23 -13.18 -27.89
CA GLU A 848 -8.02 -12.95 -29.11
C GLU A 848 -9.44 -12.39 -28.88
N MET A 849 -9.90 -12.26 -27.63
CA MET A 849 -11.20 -11.65 -27.30
C MET A 849 -11.05 -10.10 -27.19
N PRO A 850 -12.05 -9.31 -27.64
CA PRO A 850 -12.00 -7.86 -27.58
C PRO A 850 -11.96 -7.29 -26.15
N ASN A 851 -11.14 -6.27 -25.93
CA ASN A 851 -11.03 -5.57 -24.63
C ASN A 851 -12.22 -4.65 -24.30
N SER A 852 -13.19 -4.54 -25.21
CA SER A 852 -14.27 -3.57 -25.16
C SER A 852 -15.65 -4.25 -25.21
N HIS A 853 -16.27 -4.42 -24.04
CA HIS A 853 -17.69 -4.76 -23.93
C HIS A 853 -18.47 -3.53 -23.47
N PHE A 854 -19.65 -3.34 -24.03
CA PHE A 854 -20.50 -2.22 -23.68
C PHE A 854 -21.91 -2.69 -23.39
N ILE A 855 -22.53 -2.14 -22.34
CA ILE A 855 -23.93 -2.34 -22.04
C ILE A 855 -24.72 -1.08 -22.39
N SER A 856 -25.95 -1.23 -22.87
CA SER A 856 -26.87 -0.14 -23.16
C SER A 856 -28.31 -0.58 -22.99
N THR A 857 -29.23 0.37 -23.01
CA THR A 857 -30.66 0.07 -23.18
C THR A 857 -30.96 -0.35 -24.62
N LEU A 858 -32.17 -0.84 -24.88
CA LEU A 858 -32.64 -1.11 -26.25
C LEU A 858 -32.52 0.10 -27.20
N ALA A 859 -32.45 1.33 -26.66
CA ALA A 859 -32.25 2.54 -27.45
C ALA A 859 -30.83 2.67 -28.04
N LYS A 860 -29.90 1.77 -27.69
CA LYS A 860 -28.48 1.80 -28.13
C LYS A 860 -27.76 3.10 -27.74
N PHE A 861 -28.24 3.78 -26.71
CA PHE A 861 -27.62 4.99 -26.20
C PHE A 861 -28.01 5.22 -24.73
N PRO A 862 -27.05 5.57 -23.86
CA PRO A 862 -25.61 5.58 -24.10
C PRO A 862 -25.01 4.16 -24.03
N PHE A 863 -23.93 3.89 -24.76
CA PHE A 863 -23.12 2.68 -24.58
C PHE A 863 -22.11 2.92 -23.48
N LYS A 864 -22.10 2.06 -22.45
CA LYS A 864 -21.19 2.17 -21.31
C LYS A 864 -20.34 0.92 -21.19
N LYS A 865 -19.03 1.13 -21.01
CA LYS A 865 -18.08 0.01 -20.93
C LYS A 865 -18.41 -0.83 -19.70
N ILE A 866 -18.33 -2.14 -19.84
CA ILE A 866 -18.52 -3.11 -18.75
C ILE A 866 -17.46 -4.21 -18.89
N PHE A 867 -16.93 -4.70 -17.76
CA PHE A 867 -16.04 -5.85 -17.74
C PHE A 867 -16.83 -7.04 -17.19
N LEU A 868 -16.86 -8.14 -17.94
CA LEU A 868 -17.73 -9.28 -17.64
C LEU A 868 -16.89 -10.44 -17.11
N GLY A 869 -17.27 -10.96 -15.95
CA GLY A 869 -16.72 -12.17 -15.36
C GLY A 869 -17.81 -13.24 -15.19
N GLY A 870 -17.47 -14.49 -15.51
CA GLY A 870 -18.32 -15.64 -15.21
C GLY A 870 -18.12 -16.09 -13.76
N VAL A 871 -19.21 -16.28 -13.03
CA VAL A 871 -19.22 -16.73 -11.62
C VAL A 871 -20.08 -17.97 -11.47
N GLU A 872 -19.71 -18.91 -10.60
CA GLU A 872 -20.56 -20.09 -10.29
C GLU A 872 -21.79 -19.72 -9.45
N GLU A 873 -22.79 -20.60 -9.42
CA GLU A 873 -24.06 -20.37 -8.72
C GLU A 873 -23.87 -20.14 -7.22
N ASN A 874 -22.92 -20.83 -6.59
CA ASN A 874 -22.61 -20.72 -5.16
C ASN A 874 -21.61 -19.62 -4.80
N TYR A 875 -21.25 -18.73 -5.74
CA TYR A 875 -20.20 -17.73 -5.55
C TYR A 875 -20.36 -16.91 -4.26
N LEU A 876 -21.53 -16.30 -4.04
CA LEU A 876 -21.76 -15.47 -2.85
C LEU A 876 -21.71 -16.26 -1.53
N ARG A 877 -21.99 -17.56 -1.55
CA ARG A 877 -21.88 -18.43 -0.36
C ARG A 877 -20.42 -18.65 0.05
N SER A 878 -19.52 -18.72 -0.93
CA SER A 878 -18.07 -18.83 -0.73
C SER A 878 -17.38 -17.51 -0.38
N CYS A 879 -18.10 -16.39 -0.40
CA CYS A 879 -17.58 -15.05 -0.12
C CYS A 879 -17.98 -14.53 1.28
N LEU A 880 -17.33 -13.44 1.70
CA LEU A 880 -17.64 -12.69 2.91
C LEU A 880 -18.94 -11.90 2.75
N GLU A 881 -20.05 -12.47 3.21
CA GLU A 881 -21.41 -11.89 3.11
C GLU A 881 -21.53 -10.47 3.67
N ALA A 882 -20.73 -10.12 4.70
CA ALA A 882 -20.70 -8.79 5.31
C ALA A 882 -20.37 -7.66 4.32
N PHE A 883 -19.76 -7.97 3.17
CA PHE A 883 -19.39 -7.01 2.12
C PHE A 883 -20.26 -7.11 0.86
N TYR A 884 -21.30 -7.95 0.87
CA TYR A 884 -22.31 -7.98 -0.17
C TYR A 884 -23.45 -7.03 0.19
N ILE A 885 -23.63 -5.98 -0.61
CA ILE A 885 -24.66 -4.95 -0.41
C ILE A 885 -25.62 -4.97 -1.59
N PRO A 886 -26.69 -5.79 -1.52
CA PRO A 886 -27.68 -5.87 -2.58
C PRO A 886 -28.68 -4.71 -2.57
N ASN A 887 -29.25 -4.39 -3.74
CA ASN A 887 -30.24 -3.30 -3.86
C ASN A 887 -31.57 -3.74 -4.49
N SER A 888 -31.57 -4.15 -5.76
CA SER A 888 -32.80 -4.44 -6.52
C SER A 888 -32.73 -5.82 -7.16
N TYR A 889 -33.89 -6.47 -7.27
CA TYR A 889 -34.06 -7.84 -7.72
C TYR A 889 -35.25 -7.94 -8.67
N ASP A 890 -35.18 -8.89 -9.60
CA ASP A 890 -36.27 -9.23 -10.50
C ASP A 890 -37.33 -10.03 -9.74
N GLN A 891 -38.53 -9.46 -9.62
CA GLN A 891 -39.61 -10.07 -8.83
C GLN A 891 -40.14 -11.37 -9.43
N ASN A 892 -39.83 -11.67 -10.70
CA ASN A 892 -40.33 -12.84 -11.41
C ASN A 892 -39.49 -14.11 -11.14
N ILE A 893 -38.31 -13.97 -10.53
CA ILE A 893 -37.36 -15.07 -10.28
C ILE A 893 -37.37 -15.46 -8.80
N LYS A 894 -37.08 -16.73 -8.53
CA LYS A 894 -36.81 -17.22 -7.18
C LYS A 894 -35.31 -17.19 -6.91
N TYR A 895 -34.92 -16.48 -5.87
CA TYR A 895 -33.54 -16.40 -5.42
C TYR A 895 -33.28 -17.30 -4.22
N GLY A 896 -32.04 -17.77 -4.09
CA GLY A 896 -31.51 -18.35 -2.86
C GLY A 896 -31.36 -17.33 -1.74
N THR A 897 -31.09 -17.81 -0.53
CA THR A 897 -30.82 -16.98 0.66
C THR A 897 -29.47 -17.35 1.25
N LEU A 898 -28.69 -16.33 1.59
CA LEU A 898 -27.40 -16.44 2.27
C LEU A 898 -27.58 -16.65 3.79
N ILE A 899 -26.49 -16.93 4.52
CA ILE A 899 -26.54 -17.23 5.97
C ILE A 899 -27.06 -16.03 6.76
N ASP A 900 -26.61 -14.83 6.39
CA ASP A 900 -27.00 -13.57 7.02
C ASP A 900 -28.43 -13.13 6.64
N GLY A 901 -29.15 -13.95 5.86
CA GLY A 901 -30.53 -13.71 5.42
C GLY A 901 -30.66 -12.81 4.19
N ALA A 902 -29.55 -12.32 3.63
CA ALA A 902 -29.53 -11.58 2.38
C ALA A 902 -29.92 -12.49 1.19
N ILE A 903 -30.60 -11.91 0.20
CA ILE A 903 -31.03 -12.64 -1.01
C ILE A 903 -29.82 -12.81 -1.94
N ASP A 904 -29.54 -14.03 -2.38
CA ASP A 904 -28.42 -14.36 -3.27
C ASP A 904 -28.72 -13.94 -4.70
N GLY A 905 -28.27 -12.76 -5.11
CA GLY A 905 -28.47 -12.25 -6.47
C GLY A 905 -27.72 -13.02 -7.56
N VAL A 906 -26.68 -13.79 -7.22
CA VAL A 906 -25.93 -14.62 -8.19
C VAL A 906 -26.66 -15.94 -8.46
N SER A 907 -27.33 -16.53 -7.47
CA SER A 907 -28.20 -17.69 -7.72
C SER A 907 -29.28 -17.38 -8.78
N GLY A 908 -29.81 -16.16 -8.80
CA GLY A 908 -30.87 -15.76 -9.72
C GLY A 908 -30.45 -15.61 -11.19
N ILE A 909 -29.16 -15.47 -11.52
CA ILE A 909 -28.72 -15.46 -12.93
C ILE A 909 -28.70 -16.87 -13.54
N TYR A 910 -28.76 -17.92 -12.72
CA TYR A 910 -28.87 -19.32 -13.14
C TYR A 910 -30.33 -19.77 -13.35
N ASP A 911 -31.31 -19.08 -12.75
CA ASP A 911 -32.73 -19.33 -13.04
C ASP A 911 -33.09 -18.83 -14.44
N ARG A 912 -33.51 -19.76 -15.29
CA ARG A 912 -33.94 -19.51 -16.68
C ARG A 912 -35.41 -19.86 -16.90
N SER A 913 -36.20 -20.02 -15.84
CA SER A 913 -37.61 -20.44 -15.92
C SER A 913 -38.51 -19.46 -16.68
N ASP A 914 -38.13 -18.19 -16.77
CA ASP A 914 -38.85 -17.12 -17.49
C ASP A 914 -38.23 -16.75 -18.85
N VAL A 915 -37.00 -17.20 -19.12
CA VAL A 915 -36.26 -16.90 -20.36
C VAL A 915 -36.81 -17.76 -21.49
N GLN A 916 -37.40 -17.13 -22.50
CA GLN A 916 -37.68 -17.80 -23.76
C GLN A 916 -36.42 -17.73 -24.63
N ASP A 917 -35.63 -18.79 -24.66
CA ASP A 917 -34.66 -18.99 -25.74
C ASP A 917 -35.48 -19.05 -27.05
N ARG A 918 -35.29 -18.06 -27.93
CA ARG A 918 -36.09 -17.90 -29.16
C ARG A 918 -35.27 -18.24 -30.39
N GLU A 919 -35.93 -18.75 -31.42
CA GLU A 919 -35.29 -18.91 -32.72
C GLU A 919 -34.78 -17.54 -33.21
N ALA A 920 -33.55 -17.49 -33.69
CA ALA A 920 -32.83 -16.26 -34.06
C ALA A 920 -33.52 -15.40 -35.16
N PHE A 921 -34.64 -15.87 -35.71
CA PHE A 921 -35.43 -15.23 -36.75
C PHE A 921 -36.64 -14.44 -36.25
N TYR A 922 -36.99 -14.52 -34.95
CA TYR A 922 -38.14 -13.83 -34.38
C TYR A 922 -37.71 -12.62 -33.53
N ASP A 923 -37.76 -11.43 -34.13
CA ASP A 923 -37.60 -10.16 -33.43
C ASP A 923 -38.98 -9.53 -33.13
N PRO A 924 -39.51 -9.71 -31.90
CA PRO A 924 -40.85 -9.24 -31.52
C PRO A 924 -40.97 -7.71 -31.48
N TYR A 925 -39.85 -6.97 -31.41
CA TYR A 925 -39.85 -5.52 -31.24
C TYR A 925 -39.38 -4.78 -32.49
N SER A 926 -39.07 -5.48 -33.58
CA SER A 926 -38.47 -4.87 -34.79
C SER A 926 -37.21 -4.05 -34.48
N LEU A 927 -36.47 -4.47 -33.46
CA LEU A 927 -35.14 -3.97 -33.14
C LEU A 927 -34.19 -4.41 -34.23
N VAL A 928 -33.50 -3.45 -34.84
CA VAL A 928 -32.42 -3.67 -35.81
C VAL A 928 -31.29 -4.51 -35.17
N GLY A 929 -31.49 -5.82 -35.08
CA GLY A 929 -30.65 -6.79 -34.39
C GLY A 929 -30.03 -7.67 -35.45
N SER A 930 -28.74 -7.45 -35.71
CA SER A 930 -27.88 -8.12 -36.68
C SER A 930 -28.39 -8.30 -38.12
N GLN A 931 -29.69 -8.36 -38.44
CA GLN A 931 -30.25 -8.69 -39.75
C GLN A 931 -30.13 -7.57 -40.78
N LEU A 932 -30.24 -6.29 -40.42
CA LEU A 932 -29.99 -5.19 -41.38
C LEU A 932 -28.50 -5.07 -41.67
N ILE A 933 -27.64 -5.15 -40.65
CA ILE A 933 -26.19 -5.16 -40.82
C ILE A 933 -25.76 -6.43 -41.56
N ARG A 934 -26.27 -7.62 -41.22
CA ARG A 934 -26.07 -8.89 -41.94
C ARG A 934 -26.62 -8.84 -43.34
N LYS A 935 -27.83 -8.30 -43.61
CA LYS A 935 -28.36 -8.21 -44.98
C LYS A 935 -27.52 -7.28 -45.86
N GLN A 936 -26.95 -6.24 -45.27
CA GLN A 936 -26.05 -5.32 -45.96
C GLN A 936 -24.67 -5.96 -46.15
N TRP A 937 -24.11 -6.62 -45.13
CA TRP A 937 -22.90 -7.43 -45.20
C TRP A 937 -23.00 -8.62 -46.18
N TYR A 938 -24.09 -9.37 -46.18
CA TYR A 938 -24.32 -10.51 -47.10
C TYR A 938 -24.57 -10.04 -48.54
N LYS A 939 -25.05 -8.81 -48.73
CA LYS A 939 -25.02 -8.17 -50.06
C LYS A 939 -23.58 -7.91 -50.50
N ASP A 940 -22.73 -7.44 -49.59
CA ASP A 940 -21.33 -7.11 -49.86
C ASP A 940 -20.40 -8.33 -49.91
N LEU A 941 -20.78 -9.46 -49.29
CA LEU A 941 -20.03 -10.74 -49.21
C LEU A 941 -20.62 -11.85 -50.09
N SER A 942 -21.33 -11.48 -51.15
CA SER A 942 -21.81 -12.45 -52.14
C SER A 942 -20.65 -12.99 -52.98
N TYR A 943 -19.80 -13.86 -52.41
CA TYR A 943 -19.23 -15.08 -52.99
C TYR A 943 -18.56 -15.91 -51.87
N GLU A 944 -19.10 -17.11 -51.63
CA GLU A 944 -18.53 -18.24 -50.89
C GLU A 944 -18.44 -18.19 -49.34
N LYS A 945 -19.54 -18.52 -48.66
CA LYS A 945 -19.70 -19.71 -47.78
C LYS A 945 -20.98 -19.60 -46.95
N PRO A 946 -22.04 -20.40 -47.23
CA PRO A 946 -23.23 -20.49 -46.41
C PRO A 946 -23.10 -21.74 -45.53
N ASN A 947 -22.75 -21.62 -44.25
CA ASN A 947 -23.01 -22.63 -43.22
C ASN A 947 -22.63 -22.09 -41.82
N LEU A 948 -23.36 -21.09 -41.34
CA LEU A 948 -23.30 -20.67 -39.93
C LEU A 948 -24.71 -20.27 -39.49
N TYR A 949 -25.50 -21.29 -39.18
CA TYR A 949 -26.78 -21.14 -38.50
C TYR A 949 -26.52 -21.29 -37.00
N SER A 950 -26.43 -20.19 -36.25
CA SER A 950 -26.87 -20.26 -34.84
C SER A 950 -28.38 -20.06 -34.88
N THR A 951 -29.11 -21.12 -34.53
CA THR A 951 -30.58 -21.18 -34.64
C THR A 951 -31.28 -20.52 -33.45
N ILE A 952 -30.56 -20.14 -32.38
CA ILE A 952 -31.12 -19.67 -31.10
C ILE A 952 -30.42 -18.37 -30.66
N ASP A 953 -31.22 -17.33 -30.41
CA ASP A 953 -30.79 -16.07 -29.77
C ASP A 953 -31.04 -16.18 -28.24
N ARG A 954 -29.97 -16.46 -27.48
CA ARG A 954 -29.99 -16.67 -26.02
C ARG A 954 -29.86 -15.33 -25.30
N GLU A 955 -30.80 -15.05 -24.40
CA GLU A 955 -30.68 -13.88 -23.51
C GLU A 955 -29.62 -14.14 -22.42
N ILE A 956 -28.80 -13.13 -22.13
CA ILE A 956 -27.74 -13.17 -21.13
C ILE A 956 -28.26 -12.61 -19.81
N ASN A 957 -28.25 -13.44 -18.77
CA ASN A 957 -28.60 -13.01 -17.42
C ASN A 957 -27.38 -12.33 -16.77
N ILE A 958 -27.55 -11.13 -16.24
CA ILE A 958 -26.45 -10.35 -15.69
C ILE A 958 -26.80 -9.70 -14.34
N VAL A 959 -25.82 -9.69 -13.43
CA VAL A 959 -25.80 -8.83 -12.25
C VAL A 959 -24.95 -7.61 -12.57
N VAL A 960 -25.49 -6.41 -12.37
CA VAL A 960 -24.77 -5.16 -12.68
C VAL A 960 -24.69 -4.23 -11.46
N PRO A 961 -23.67 -3.36 -11.39
CA PRO A 961 -23.58 -2.30 -10.40
C PRO A 961 -24.77 -1.34 -10.49
N GLN A 962 -25.25 -0.88 -9.35
CA GLN A 962 -26.34 0.09 -9.29
C GLN A 962 -26.03 1.40 -10.05
N GLY A 963 -24.75 1.78 -10.18
CA GLY A 963 -24.34 2.97 -10.93
C GLY A 963 -24.83 3.02 -12.38
N TYR A 964 -25.10 1.86 -13.01
CA TYR A 964 -25.65 1.77 -14.36
C TYR A 964 -27.07 2.37 -14.50
N ILE A 965 -27.83 2.53 -13.40
CA ILE A 965 -29.11 3.26 -13.40
C ILE A 965 -28.89 4.70 -13.85
N TYR A 966 -27.89 5.36 -13.28
CA TYR A 966 -27.60 6.77 -13.56
C TYR A 966 -26.73 6.96 -14.81
N GLU A 967 -25.90 5.97 -15.12
CA GLU A 967 -24.96 6.06 -16.23
C GLU A 967 -25.57 5.66 -17.58
N ALA A 968 -26.37 4.61 -17.59
CA ALA A 968 -26.95 4.01 -18.79
C ALA A 968 -28.48 3.96 -18.78
N GLY A 969 -29.16 4.30 -17.68
CA GLY A 969 -30.62 4.16 -17.56
C GLY A 969 -31.08 2.71 -17.48
N ILE A 970 -30.18 1.79 -17.12
CA ILE A 970 -30.45 0.36 -17.03
C ILE A 970 -30.91 0.05 -15.62
N ASN A 971 -31.98 -0.72 -15.48
CA ASN A 971 -32.49 -1.26 -14.22
C ASN A 971 -32.93 -2.72 -14.46
N VAL A 972 -33.29 -3.43 -13.41
CA VAL A 972 -33.84 -4.80 -13.45
C VAL A 972 -35.03 -4.91 -14.40
N ASP A 973 -35.94 -3.93 -14.36
CA ASP A 973 -37.14 -3.90 -15.23
C ASP A 973 -36.85 -3.40 -16.66
N THR A 974 -35.63 -2.96 -16.94
CA THR A 974 -35.28 -2.33 -18.22
C THR A 974 -34.61 -3.35 -19.14
N PRO A 975 -35.21 -3.67 -20.30
CA PRO A 975 -34.55 -4.53 -21.28
C PRO A 975 -33.27 -3.85 -21.77
N SER A 976 -32.19 -4.61 -21.81
CA SER A 976 -30.86 -4.11 -22.12
C SER A 976 -30.19 -4.94 -23.22
N ILE A 977 -29.12 -4.39 -23.76
CA ILE A 977 -28.27 -5.05 -24.73
C ILE A 977 -26.82 -4.99 -24.28
N LEU A 978 -26.09 -6.05 -24.60
CA LEU A 978 -24.66 -6.16 -24.44
C LEU A 978 -24.01 -6.22 -25.80
N TYR A 979 -23.03 -5.37 -26.01
CA TYR A 979 -22.23 -5.27 -27.22
C TYR A 979 -20.83 -5.81 -26.95
N VAL A 980 -20.44 -6.84 -27.69
CA VAL A 980 -19.11 -7.45 -27.65
C VAL A 980 -18.55 -7.41 -29.08
N ASP A 981 -17.57 -6.53 -29.30
CA ASP A 981 -16.96 -6.22 -30.60
C ASP A 981 -17.93 -5.81 -31.73
N ARG A 982 -18.57 -6.76 -32.43
CA ARG A 982 -19.54 -6.49 -33.51
C ARG A 982 -20.87 -7.22 -33.30
N ARG A 983 -21.04 -7.86 -32.14
CA ARG A 983 -22.20 -8.69 -31.80
C ARG A 983 -23.02 -8.02 -30.71
N LEU A 984 -24.33 -8.18 -30.80
CA LEU A 984 -25.30 -7.67 -29.85
C LEU A 984 -26.04 -8.85 -29.23
N TYR A 985 -25.98 -8.95 -27.92
CA TYR A 985 -26.72 -9.92 -27.12
C TYR A 985 -27.84 -9.19 -26.37
N ARG A 986 -29.01 -9.80 -26.28
CA ARG A 986 -30.08 -9.33 -25.39
C ARG A 986 -29.71 -9.67 -23.95
N THR A 987 -29.92 -8.72 -23.03
CA THR A 987 -29.53 -8.90 -21.63
C THR A 987 -30.68 -8.62 -20.68
N ASN A 988 -30.83 -9.51 -19.70
CA ASN A 988 -31.77 -9.36 -18.59
C ASN A 988 -30.97 -9.10 -17.32
N VAL A 989 -31.14 -7.91 -16.77
CA VAL A 989 -30.53 -7.55 -15.49
C VAL A 989 -31.34 -8.21 -14.39
N ARG A 990 -30.81 -9.29 -13.79
CA ARG A 990 -31.54 -10.02 -12.75
C ARG A 990 -31.38 -9.39 -11.37
N HIS A 991 -30.24 -8.76 -11.12
CA HIS A 991 -29.94 -8.18 -9.83
C HIS A 991 -29.02 -6.97 -9.98
N MET A 992 -29.19 -5.98 -9.09
CA MET A 992 -28.23 -4.91 -8.93
C MET A 992 -27.74 -4.81 -7.49
N ALA A 993 -26.43 -4.59 -7.36
CA ALA A 993 -25.75 -4.45 -6.08
C ALA A 993 -24.92 -3.16 -6.03
N THR A 994 -24.71 -2.64 -4.82
CA THR A 994 -23.73 -1.58 -4.55
C THR A 994 -22.34 -2.18 -4.38
N LYS A 995 -22.24 -3.32 -3.69
CA LYS A 995 -20.98 -4.05 -3.45
C LYS A 995 -21.17 -5.54 -3.64
N VAL A 996 -20.18 -6.17 -4.26
CA VAL A 996 -20.04 -7.62 -4.35
C VAL A 996 -18.60 -7.96 -3.94
N PRO A 997 -18.37 -8.86 -2.98
CA PRO A 997 -17.01 -9.23 -2.58
C PRO A 997 -16.21 -9.76 -3.78
N GLY A 998 -14.90 -9.46 -3.86
CA GLY A 998 -14.04 -9.94 -4.96
C GLY A 998 -14.19 -9.21 -6.30
N TYR A 999 -15.23 -8.38 -6.47
CA TYR A 999 -15.45 -7.60 -7.69
C TYR A 999 -15.67 -6.13 -7.40
N PHE A 1000 -15.17 -5.26 -8.27
CA PHE A 1000 -15.42 -3.82 -8.16
C PHE A 1000 -16.87 -3.51 -8.54
N PHE A 1001 -17.69 -3.13 -7.57
CA PHE A 1001 -19.07 -2.66 -7.73
C PHE A 1001 -19.22 -1.29 -7.06
N SER A 1002 -20.05 -0.42 -7.65
CA SER A 1002 -20.36 0.90 -7.10
C SER A 1002 -21.75 1.39 -7.53
N SER A 1003 -22.37 2.20 -6.67
CA SER A 1003 -23.59 2.97 -6.97
C SER A 1003 -23.33 4.27 -7.71
N TYR A 1004 -22.08 4.73 -7.79
CA TYR A 1004 -21.73 6.01 -8.40
C TYR A 1004 -21.66 5.98 -9.93
N ARG A 1005 -22.20 7.03 -10.56
CA ARG A 1005 -22.26 7.20 -12.02
C ARG A 1005 -20.90 7.20 -12.72
N SER A 1006 -19.84 7.69 -12.07
CA SER A 1006 -18.51 7.86 -12.68
C SER A 1006 -17.54 6.70 -12.42
N LEU A 1007 -17.91 5.78 -11.53
CA LEU A 1007 -17.06 4.69 -11.04
C LEU A 1007 -17.80 3.36 -11.20
N VAL A 1008 -18.44 3.17 -12.34
CA VAL A 1008 -19.23 1.96 -12.57
C VAL A 1008 -18.30 0.78 -12.81
N GLY A 1009 -18.62 -0.34 -12.15
CA GLY A 1009 -17.73 -1.47 -12.01
C GLY A 1009 -17.97 -2.64 -12.97
N ASN A 1010 -17.66 -3.84 -12.49
CA ASN A 1010 -17.74 -5.10 -13.25
C ASN A 1010 -19.18 -5.62 -13.34
N GLY A 1011 -19.49 -6.42 -14.35
CA GLY A 1011 -20.74 -7.18 -14.46
C GLY A 1011 -20.49 -8.67 -14.26
N LEU A 1012 -21.41 -9.36 -13.59
CA LEU A 1012 -21.32 -10.80 -13.35
C LEU A 1012 -22.36 -11.53 -14.19
N ILE A 1013 -21.92 -12.57 -14.89
CA ILE A 1013 -22.77 -13.44 -15.71
C ILE A 1013 -22.59 -14.90 -15.27
N SER A 1014 -23.54 -15.76 -15.64
CA SER A 1014 -23.42 -17.19 -15.34
C SER A 1014 -22.26 -17.79 -16.14
N MET A 1015 -21.67 -18.87 -15.63
CA MET A 1015 -20.62 -19.63 -16.33
C MET A 1015 -21.11 -20.12 -17.70
N GLU A 1016 -22.38 -20.51 -17.81
CA GLU A 1016 -22.98 -20.93 -19.07
C GLU A 1016 -23.12 -19.78 -20.08
N ASP A 1017 -23.48 -18.59 -19.61
CA ASP A 1017 -23.62 -17.42 -20.48
C ASP A 1017 -22.26 -16.89 -20.94
N ALA A 1018 -21.25 -16.92 -20.06
CA ALA A 1018 -19.87 -16.63 -20.45
C ALA A 1018 -19.40 -17.60 -21.55
N LEU A 1019 -19.67 -18.90 -21.39
CA LEU A 1019 -19.33 -19.91 -22.38
C LEU A 1019 -20.04 -19.67 -23.71
N TYR A 1020 -21.33 -19.34 -23.68
CA TYR A 1020 -22.10 -19.03 -24.88
C TYR A 1020 -21.49 -17.84 -25.65
N ILE A 1021 -21.13 -16.75 -24.96
CA ILE A 1021 -20.52 -15.57 -25.59
C ILE A 1021 -19.17 -15.93 -26.24
N VAL A 1022 -18.34 -16.72 -25.56
CA VAL A 1022 -17.02 -17.15 -26.06
C VAL A 1022 -17.17 -18.06 -27.29
N ASN A 1023 -18.03 -19.08 -27.19
CA ASN A 1023 -18.32 -20.02 -28.29
C ASN A 1023 -18.92 -19.31 -29.51
N ASP A 1024 -19.85 -18.37 -29.29
CA ASP A 1024 -20.40 -17.55 -30.35
C ASP A 1024 -19.27 -16.73 -30.99
N PHE A 1025 -18.49 -15.98 -30.20
CA PHE A 1025 -17.42 -15.11 -30.68
C PHE A 1025 -16.38 -15.85 -31.55
N PHE A 1026 -15.89 -17.00 -31.10
CA PHE A 1026 -14.92 -17.82 -31.84
C PHE A 1026 -15.53 -18.79 -32.85
N GLN A 1027 -16.85 -18.78 -33.03
CA GLN A 1027 -17.59 -19.62 -33.98
C GLN A 1027 -17.23 -21.10 -33.87
N GLY A 1028 -17.61 -21.72 -32.75
CA GLY A 1028 -17.27 -23.11 -32.47
C GLY A 1028 -17.68 -23.55 -31.07
N ASP A 1029 -17.37 -24.80 -30.73
CA ASP A 1029 -17.51 -25.29 -29.35
C ASP A 1029 -16.12 -25.53 -28.76
N ILE A 1030 -15.71 -24.67 -27.81
CA ILE A 1030 -14.43 -24.79 -27.12
C ILE A 1030 -14.29 -26.14 -26.40
N ARG A 1031 -15.40 -26.74 -25.92
CA ARG A 1031 -15.35 -28.04 -25.21
C ARG A 1031 -15.05 -29.20 -26.15
N GLN A 1032 -15.30 -29.03 -27.45
CA GLN A 1032 -15.05 -30.04 -28.48
C GLN A 1032 -13.75 -29.76 -29.27
N GLY A 1033 -13.03 -28.67 -28.97
CA GLY A 1033 -11.80 -28.28 -29.68
C GLY A 1033 -12.01 -27.82 -31.13
N ASN A 1034 -13.25 -27.49 -31.51
CA ASN A 1034 -13.63 -27.12 -32.87
C ASN A 1034 -13.90 -25.61 -32.94
N LEU A 1035 -12.85 -24.80 -33.04
CA LEU A 1035 -12.94 -23.33 -33.12
C LEU A 1035 -12.50 -22.82 -34.51
N SER A 1036 -13.16 -21.79 -35.02
CA SER A 1036 -12.81 -21.24 -36.34
C SER A 1036 -11.48 -20.48 -36.32
N ASN A 1037 -11.14 -19.86 -35.18
CA ASN A 1037 -9.87 -19.15 -34.98
C ASN A 1037 -8.78 -20.13 -34.52
N GLN A 1038 -7.77 -20.35 -35.36
CA GLN A 1038 -6.67 -21.27 -35.08
C GLN A 1038 -5.86 -20.88 -33.84
N ARG A 1039 -5.59 -19.59 -33.61
CA ARG A 1039 -4.83 -19.13 -32.43
C ARG A 1039 -5.61 -19.33 -31.14
N ALA A 1040 -6.91 -19.03 -31.16
CA ALA A 1040 -7.78 -19.32 -30.03
C ALA A 1040 -7.84 -20.83 -29.77
N ASN A 1041 -7.92 -21.65 -30.81
CA ASN A 1041 -7.92 -23.12 -30.65
C ASN A 1041 -6.65 -23.63 -29.99
N LEU A 1042 -5.48 -23.16 -30.43
CA LEU A 1042 -4.20 -23.51 -29.82
C LEU A 1042 -4.12 -23.09 -28.35
N TYR A 1043 -4.65 -21.91 -28.01
CA TYR A 1043 -4.72 -21.46 -26.62
C TYR A 1043 -5.67 -22.32 -25.76
N PHE A 1044 -6.89 -22.62 -26.23
CA PHE A 1044 -7.82 -23.45 -25.47
C PHE A 1044 -7.34 -24.91 -25.33
N GLN A 1045 -6.55 -25.41 -26.29
CA GLN A 1045 -5.89 -26.72 -26.20
C GLN A 1045 -4.74 -26.75 -25.18
N SER A 1046 -4.11 -25.60 -24.88
CA SER A 1046 -3.04 -25.51 -23.89
C SER A 1046 -3.53 -25.31 -22.45
N LEU A 1047 -4.84 -25.15 -22.26
CA LEU A 1047 -5.45 -25.06 -20.93
C LEU A 1047 -5.40 -26.40 -20.18
N PRO A 1048 -5.52 -26.37 -18.83
CA PRO A 1048 -5.67 -27.59 -18.04
C PRO A 1048 -6.79 -28.49 -18.56
N LYS A 1049 -6.57 -29.80 -18.52
CA LYS A 1049 -7.58 -30.79 -18.95
C LYS A 1049 -8.73 -30.83 -17.94
N ASN A 1050 -9.94 -31.13 -18.41
CA ASN A 1050 -11.16 -31.28 -17.59
C ASN A 1050 -11.65 -30.02 -16.88
N LEU A 1051 -11.42 -28.82 -17.43
CA LEU A 1051 -12.02 -27.58 -16.91
C LEU A 1051 -13.54 -27.62 -16.94
N THR A 1052 -14.18 -27.21 -15.84
CA THR A 1052 -15.64 -27.07 -15.82
C THR A 1052 -16.00 -25.91 -16.73
N TYR A 1053 -17.01 -26.12 -17.58
CA TYR A 1053 -17.42 -25.20 -18.64
C TYR A 1053 -16.41 -24.97 -19.77
N GLY A 1054 -15.19 -25.54 -19.74
CA GLY A 1054 -14.16 -25.34 -20.77
C GLY A 1054 -13.53 -23.94 -20.77
N LEU A 1055 -13.78 -23.14 -19.73
CA LEU A 1055 -13.27 -21.78 -19.60
C LEU A 1055 -12.15 -21.71 -18.55
N PRO A 1056 -11.09 -20.93 -18.80
CA PRO A 1056 -10.00 -20.74 -17.86
C PRO A 1056 -10.48 -19.99 -16.60
N LYS A 1057 -10.00 -20.43 -15.44
CA LYS A 1057 -10.37 -19.88 -14.12
C LYS A 1057 -9.31 -18.92 -13.61
N ASP A 1058 -9.74 -17.76 -13.15
CA ASP A 1058 -8.85 -16.68 -12.66
C ASP A 1058 -8.73 -16.73 -11.14
N ASN A 1059 -9.86 -16.85 -10.44
CA ASN A 1059 -9.89 -16.82 -8.99
C ASN A 1059 -10.62 -18.03 -8.40
N LEU A 1060 -10.20 -18.42 -7.20
CA LEU A 1060 -10.86 -19.39 -6.34
C LEU A 1060 -11.08 -18.75 -4.97
N GLN A 1061 -12.34 -18.71 -4.56
CA GLN A 1061 -12.80 -18.17 -3.29
C GLN A 1061 -13.18 -19.31 -2.35
N ILE A 1062 -12.70 -19.27 -1.11
CA ILE A 1062 -12.91 -20.33 -0.12
C ILE A 1062 -13.33 -19.71 1.21
N ARG A 1063 -14.39 -20.25 1.82
CA ARG A 1063 -14.89 -19.84 3.12
C ARG A 1063 -14.86 -20.96 4.14
N PHE A 1064 -14.39 -20.67 5.34
CA PHE A 1064 -14.39 -21.64 6.45
C PHE A 1064 -15.75 -21.68 7.15
N ALA A 1065 -16.15 -22.87 7.61
CA ALA A 1065 -17.40 -23.07 8.36
C ALA A 1065 -17.31 -22.68 9.84
N ARG A 1066 -16.08 -22.60 10.38
CA ARG A 1066 -15.79 -22.20 11.76
C ARG A 1066 -14.59 -21.28 11.84
N GLN A 1067 -14.39 -20.64 13.00
CA GLN A 1067 -13.13 -19.95 13.29
C GLN A 1067 -11.98 -20.97 13.32
N THR A 1068 -11.02 -20.76 12.44
CA THR A 1068 -9.83 -21.61 12.29
C THR A 1068 -8.66 -21.06 13.08
N THR A 1069 -7.82 -21.95 13.59
CA THR A 1069 -6.52 -21.55 14.16
C THR A 1069 -5.57 -21.13 13.04
N GLU A 1070 -4.58 -20.30 13.36
CA GLU A 1070 -3.53 -19.91 12.41
C GLU A 1070 -2.79 -21.13 11.85
N GLN A 1071 -2.59 -22.16 12.67
CA GLN A 1071 -1.95 -23.40 12.24
C GLN A 1071 -2.81 -24.19 11.23
N GLU A 1072 -4.09 -24.41 11.52
CA GLU A 1072 -5.01 -25.11 10.61
C GLU A 1072 -5.08 -24.43 9.23
N ARG A 1073 -5.10 -23.09 9.19
CA ARG A 1073 -5.10 -22.35 7.92
C ARG A 1073 -3.80 -22.51 7.15
N VAL A 1074 -2.66 -22.39 7.82
CA VAL A 1074 -1.36 -22.54 7.17
C VAL A 1074 -1.22 -23.94 6.58
N ASP A 1075 -1.59 -24.98 7.32
CA ASP A 1075 -1.52 -26.37 6.84
C ASP A 1075 -2.43 -26.58 5.62
N PHE A 1076 -3.65 -26.05 5.66
CA PHE A 1076 -4.58 -26.08 4.51
C PHE A 1076 -4.05 -25.33 3.29
N CYS A 1077 -3.52 -24.12 3.47
CA CYS A 1077 -2.93 -23.32 2.39
C CYS A 1077 -1.70 -23.98 1.77
N ASN A 1078 -0.88 -24.68 2.57
CA ASN A 1078 0.26 -25.44 2.05
C ASN A 1078 -0.19 -26.60 1.17
N ALA A 1079 -1.21 -27.35 1.61
CA ALA A 1079 -1.77 -28.43 0.81
C ALA A 1079 -2.35 -27.92 -0.52
N LEU A 1080 -2.99 -26.74 -0.53
CA LEU A 1080 -3.51 -26.11 -1.76
C LEU A 1080 -2.40 -25.73 -2.76
N ARG A 1081 -1.26 -25.23 -2.27
CA ARG A 1081 -0.14 -24.79 -3.13
C ARG A 1081 0.45 -25.91 -3.98
N ASN A 1082 0.30 -27.17 -3.56
CA ASN A 1082 0.76 -28.33 -4.33
C ASN A 1082 0.06 -28.47 -5.69
N TYR A 1083 -1.11 -27.85 -5.87
CA TYR A 1083 -1.90 -27.93 -7.10
C TYR A 1083 -1.75 -26.70 -8.01
N PHE A 1084 -0.90 -25.74 -7.66
CA PHE A 1084 -0.65 -24.58 -8.52
C PHE A 1084 0.17 -25.01 -9.73
N LEU A 1085 -0.05 -24.41 -10.91
CA LEU A 1085 0.65 -24.81 -12.13
C LEU A 1085 2.04 -24.15 -12.24
N ASN A 1086 2.14 -22.88 -11.82
CA ASN A 1086 3.34 -22.05 -11.95
C ASN A 1086 3.42 -20.98 -10.85
N GLU A 1087 4.50 -20.18 -10.89
CA GLU A 1087 4.79 -19.08 -9.95
C GLU A 1087 3.76 -17.94 -9.99
N GLN A 1088 2.89 -17.95 -11.00
CA GLN A 1088 1.97 -16.85 -11.28
C GLN A 1088 0.65 -17.01 -10.53
N THR A 1089 0.49 -18.04 -9.70
CA THR A 1089 -0.68 -18.21 -8.83
C THR A 1089 -0.38 -17.72 -7.41
N LEU A 1090 -1.14 -16.73 -6.95
CA LEU A 1090 -1.03 -16.14 -5.62
C LEU A 1090 -2.13 -16.66 -4.69
N LEU A 1091 -1.76 -16.98 -3.46
CA LEU A 1091 -2.70 -17.36 -2.39
C LEU A 1091 -2.65 -16.33 -1.27
N PHE A 1092 -3.81 -15.83 -0.88
CA PHE A 1092 -4.01 -14.88 0.19
C PHE A 1092 -4.82 -15.50 1.34
N ASP A 1093 -4.23 -15.60 2.52
CA ASP A 1093 -4.96 -15.83 3.78
C ASP A 1093 -5.47 -14.50 4.31
N VAL A 1094 -6.73 -14.19 4.01
CA VAL A 1094 -7.33 -12.88 4.29
C VAL A 1094 -7.47 -12.65 5.79
N ILE A 1095 -7.66 -13.72 6.59
CA ILE A 1095 -7.76 -13.62 8.05
C ILE A 1095 -6.41 -13.20 8.64
N THR A 1096 -5.32 -13.82 8.18
CA THR A 1096 -3.96 -13.48 8.63
C THR A 1096 -3.56 -12.08 8.15
N LEU A 1097 -3.80 -11.76 6.88
CA LEU A 1097 -3.55 -10.41 6.34
C LEU A 1097 -4.33 -9.32 7.07
N LYS A 1098 -5.58 -9.60 7.46
CA LYS A 1098 -6.38 -8.67 8.26
C LYS A 1098 -5.73 -8.40 9.63
N LYS A 1099 -5.27 -9.46 10.30
CA LYS A 1099 -4.59 -9.35 11.60
C LYS A 1099 -3.27 -8.56 11.48
N GLU A 1100 -2.48 -8.86 10.45
CA GLU A 1100 -1.22 -8.13 10.18
C GLU A 1100 -1.47 -6.65 9.83
N ALA A 1101 -2.54 -6.37 9.08
CA ALA A 1101 -2.98 -5.01 8.80
C ALA A 1101 -3.41 -4.30 10.10
N GLU A 1102 -4.22 -4.92 10.95
CA GLU A 1102 -4.62 -4.39 12.26
C GLU A 1102 -3.38 -4.09 13.15
N ASP A 1103 -2.41 -5.01 13.20
CA ASP A 1103 -1.15 -4.83 13.93
C ASP A 1103 -0.30 -3.68 13.36
N THR A 1104 -0.25 -3.54 12.04
CA THR A 1104 0.48 -2.42 11.40
C THR A 1104 -0.22 -1.08 11.64
N PHE A 1105 -1.55 -1.06 11.72
CA PHE A 1105 -2.32 0.13 12.07
C PHE A 1105 -2.33 0.44 13.57
N TYR A 1106 -1.70 -0.39 14.42
CA TYR A 1106 -1.45 -0.06 15.82
C TYR A 1106 -0.64 1.25 15.96
N PHE A 1107 0.26 1.56 15.03
CA PHE A 1107 1.00 2.83 15.02
C PHE A 1107 0.08 4.05 14.88
N ILE A 1108 -1.01 3.95 14.10
CA ILE A 1108 -2.04 5.01 14.02
C ILE A 1108 -2.74 5.17 15.37
N THR A 1109 -2.98 4.05 16.08
CA THR A 1109 -3.56 4.08 17.43
C THR A 1109 -2.62 4.74 18.43
N ILE A 1110 -1.31 4.47 18.39
CA ILE A 1110 -0.30 5.16 19.22
C ILE A 1110 -0.33 6.66 18.95
N PHE A 1111 -0.38 7.06 17.67
CA PHE A 1111 -0.48 8.46 17.28
C PHE A 1111 -1.74 9.13 17.84
N TYR A 1112 -2.89 8.45 17.74
CA TYR A 1112 -4.13 8.92 18.33
C TYR A 1112 -4.01 9.10 19.85
N VAL A 1113 -3.45 8.12 20.57
CA VAL A 1113 -3.23 8.19 22.02
C VAL A 1113 -2.34 9.38 22.38
N LEU A 1114 -1.28 9.62 21.62
CA LEU A 1114 -0.40 10.78 21.78
C LEU A 1114 -1.17 12.10 21.61
N VAL A 1115 -1.93 12.27 20.52
CA VAL A 1115 -2.78 13.45 20.30
C VAL A 1115 -3.79 13.63 21.44
N ALA A 1116 -4.34 12.52 21.94
CA ALA A 1116 -5.28 12.55 23.05
C ALA A 1116 -4.64 13.03 24.36
N ILE A 1117 -3.45 12.51 24.71
CA ILE A 1117 -2.68 12.97 25.89
C ILE A 1117 -2.37 14.46 25.79
N VAL A 1118 -1.97 14.93 24.61
CA VAL A 1118 -1.71 16.36 24.35
C VAL A 1118 -2.96 17.21 24.59
N ALA A 1119 -4.08 16.84 23.97
CA ALA A 1119 -5.34 17.58 24.12
C ALA A 1119 -5.84 17.57 25.58
N MET A 1120 -5.74 16.43 26.27
CA MET A 1120 -6.11 16.30 27.68
C MET A 1120 -5.25 17.17 28.58
N THR A 1121 -3.92 17.14 28.43
CA THR A 1121 -3.01 17.92 29.27
C THR A 1121 -3.24 19.42 29.12
N LEU A 1122 -3.41 19.91 27.88
CA LEU A 1122 -3.78 21.30 27.61
C LEU A 1122 -5.13 21.64 28.23
N SER A 1123 -6.14 20.77 28.06
CA SER A 1123 -7.48 20.96 28.60
C SER A 1123 -7.51 21.00 30.14
N PHE A 1124 -6.79 20.12 30.82
CA PHE A 1124 -6.74 20.11 32.29
C PHE A 1124 -5.98 21.32 32.83
N PHE A 1125 -4.87 21.68 32.19
CA PHE A 1125 -4.14 22.89 32.57
C PHE A 1125 -5.01 24.15 32.41
N LEU A 1126 -5.81 24.20 31.35
CA LEU A 1126 -6.79 25.25 31.09
C LEU A 1126 -7.84 25.39 32.20
N ILE A 1127 -8.49 24.28 32.54
CA ILE A 1127 -9.46 24.20 33.64
C ILE A 1127 -8.81 24.72 34.94
N LEU A 1128 -7.60 24.26 35.24
CA LEU A 1128 -6.89 24.62 36.46
C LEU A 1128 -6.67 26.14 36.54
N VAL A 1129 -6.10 26.74 35.50
CA VAL A 1129 -5.83 28.18 35.44
C VAL A 1129 -7.13 28.98 35.58
N SER A 1130 -8.18 28.57 34.86
CA SER A 1130 -9.42 29.35 34.83
C SER A 1130 -10.15 29.35 36.18
N PHE A 1131 -10.30 28.18 36.83
CA PHE A 1131 -10.98 28.10 38.12
C PHE A 1131 -10.19 28.77 39.25
N VAL A 1132 -8.86 28.67 39.23
CA VAL A 1132 -8.02 29.40 40.20
C VAL A 1132 -8.20 30.91 40.04
N SER A 1133 -8.22 31.41 38.80
CA SER A 1133 -8.45 32.83 38.52
C SER A 1133 -9.87 33.27 38.91
N ASN A 1134 -10.90 32.45 38.64
CA ASN A 1134 -12.28 32.78 38.97
C ASN A 1134 -12.48 32.95 40.49
N VAL A 1135 -11.90 32.07 41.31
CA VAL A 1135 -11.99 32.18 42.77
C VAL A 1135 -11.20 33.37 43.33
N LYS A 1136 -10.01 33.66 42.77
CA LYS A 1136 -9.15 34.76 43.23
C LYS A 1136 -9.81 36.13 43.01
N ASP A 1137 -10.40 36.33 41.83
CA ASP A 1137 -10.96 37.62 41.45
C ASP A 1137 -12.25 37.91 42.23
N ASN A 1138 -12.98 36.87 42.60
CA ASN A 1138 -14.16 36.95 43.47
C ASN A 1138 -13.83 36.77 44.96
N SER A 1139 -12.56 36.91 45.35
CA SER A 1139 -12.13 36.82 46.74
C SER A 1139 -12.85 37.83 47.65
N TRP A 1140 -13.24 39.00 47.13
CA TRP A 1140 -14.05 39.96 47.88
C TRP A 1140 -15.45 39.41 48.23
N GLU A 1141 -16.14 38.77 47.28
CA GLU A 1141 -17.44 38.14 47.51
C GLU A 1141 -17.34 37.04 48.58
N PHE A 1142 -16.25 36.26 48.54
CA PHE A 1142 -15.92 35.30 49.58
C PHE A 1142 -15.83 35.95 50.96
N GLY A 1143 -15.20 37.14 51.07
CA GLY A 1143 -15.12 37.92 52.29
C GLY A 1143 -16.49 38.42 52.79
N VAL A 1144 -17.34 38.89 51.88
CA VAL A 1144 -18.71 39.35 52.19
C VAL A 1144 -19.59 38.19 52.66
N LEU A 1145 -19.56 37.05 51.97
CA LEU A 1145 -20.33 35.86 52.36
C LEU A 1145 -19.93 35.35 53.75
N ARG A 1146 -18.63 35.42 54.10
CA ARG A 1146 -18.15 35.13 55.47
C ARG A 1146 -18.62 36.17 56.49
N ALA A 1147 -18.67 37.45 56.13
CA ALA A 1147 -19.16 38.51 57.02
C ALA A 1147 -20.67 38.40 57.29
N VAL A 1148 -21.44 37.93 56.30
CA VAL A 1148 -22.90 37.68 56.41
C VAL A 1148 -23.21 36.43 57.26
N GLY A 1149 -22.22 35.55 57.49
CA GLY A 1149 -22.33 34.44 58.44
C GLY A 1149 -22.27 33.03 57.83
N LEU A 1150 -21.92 32.88 56.55
CA LEU A 1150 -21.69 31.54 55.98
C LEU A 1150 -20.42 30.91 56.57
N ASN A 1151 -20.50 29.62 56.89
CA ASN A 1151 -19.35 28.88 57.40
C ASN A 1151 -18.32 28.63 56.28
N LYS A 1152 -17.03 28.54 56.64
CA LYS A 1152 -15.93 28.25 55.71
C LYS A 1152 -16.24 27.07 54.78
N GLN A 1153 -16.78 25.98 55.34
CA GLN A 1153 -17.15 24.77 54.59
C GLN A 1153 -18.32 24.99 53.62
N GLN A 1154 -19.32 25.80 54.01
CA GLN A 1154 -20.45 26.11 53.13
C GLN A 1154 -20.00 26.92 51.92
N ILE A 1155 -19.11 27.90 52.13
CA ILE A 1155 -18.56 28.70 51.04
C ILE A 1155 -17.65 27.86 50.14
N THR A 1156 -16.83 26.97 50.69
CA THR A 1156 -16.05 26.02 49.87
C THR A 1156 -16.97 25.16 49.00
N ARG A 1157 -18.11 24.71 49.52
CA ARG A 1157 -19.10 23.96 48.72
C ARG A 1157 -19.74 24.79 47.62
N VAL A 1158 -20.00 26.08 47.83
CA VAL A 1158 -20.54 26.97 46.79
C VAL A 1158 -19.66 26.95 45.54
N TYR A 1159 -18.36 27.22 45.69
CA TYR A 1159 -17.42 27.23 44.55
C TYR A 1159 -17.17 25.83 43.96
N ILE A 1160 -17.22 24.77 44.77
CA ILE A 1160 -17.13 23.39 44.26
C ILE A 1160 -18.36 23.04 43.43
N TYR A 1161 -19.58 23.38 43.89
CA TYR A 1161 -20.80 23.12 43.14
C TYR A 1161 -20.87 23.91 41.84
N GLU A 1162 -20.41 25.17 41.85
CA GLU A 1162 -20.25 25.98 40.64
C GLU A 1162 -19.35 25.28 39.61
N ALA A 1163 -18.17 24.83 40.05
CA ALA A 1163 -17.21 24.14 39.17
C ALA A 1163 -17.74 22.81 38.64
N ILE A 1164 -18.43 22.04 39.48
CA ILE A 1164 -19.05 20.78 39.07
C ILE A 1164 -20.15 21.02 38.04
N SER A 1165 -21.06 21.97 38.27
CA SER A 1165 -22.14 22.26 37.31
C SER A 1165 -21.61 22.74 35.96
N LEU A 1166 -20.56 23.56 35.96
CA LEU A 1166 -19.91 24.04 34.75
C LEU A 1166 -19.28 22.92 33.93
N ILE A 1167 -18.46 22.06 34.56
CA ILE A 1167 -17.72 20.99 33.86
C ILE A 1167 -18.65 19.90 33.36
N THR A 1168 -19.68 19.58 34.13
CA THR A 1168 -20.65 18.57 33.70
C THR A 1168 -21.54 19.09 32.57
N ALA A 1169 -21.94 20.36 32.60
CA ALA A 1169 -22.68 20.99 31.50
C ALA A 1169 -21.84 21.02 30.21
N SER A 1170 -20.64 21.59 30.29
CA SER A 1170 -19.71 21.66 29.14
C SER A 1170 -19.27 20.28 28.65
N GLY A 1171 -19.10 19.31 29.55
CA GLY A 1171 -18.80 17.93 29.18
C GLY A 1171 -19.95 17.25 28.41
N LEU A 1172 -21.21 17.46 28.82
CA LEU A 1172 -22.37 16.94 28.06
C LEU A 1172 -22.48 17.61 26.69
N ILE A 1173 -22.34 18.93 26.64
CA ILE A 1173 -22.38 19.70 25.39
C ILE A 1173 -21.25 19.25 24.45
N GLY A 1174 -20.02 19.13 24.95
CA GLY A 1174 -18.87 18.67 24.18
C GLY A 1174 -19.05 17.25 23.66
N THR A 1175 -19.71 16.38 24.44
CA THR A 1175 -20.05 15.02 24.00
C THR A 1175 -21.03 15.03 22.84
N ILE A 1176 -22.08 15.85 22.92
CA ILE A 1176 -23.08 15.99 21.84
C ILE A 1176 -22.42 16.53 20.57
N VAL A 1177 -21.63 17.61 20.69
CA VAL A 1177 -20.95 18.21 19.53
C VAL A 1177 -19.96 17.22 18.92
N GLY A 1178 -19.13 16.57 19.74
CA GLY A 1178 -18.18 15.56 19.28
C GLY A 1178 -18.86 14.39 18.57
N LEU A 1179 -19.99 13.92 19.08
CA LEU A 1179 -20.76 12.82 18.48
C LEU A 1179 -21.39 13.23 17.14
N VAL A 1180 -21.98 14.42 17.05
CA VAL A 1180 -22.53 14.94 15.78
C VAL A 1180 -21.45 15.02 14.72
N VAL A 1181 -20.30 15.62 15.06
CA VAL A 1181 -19.18 15.79 14.12
C VAL A 1181 -18.58 14.43 13.73
N ALA A 1182 -18.41 13.52 14.68
CA ALA A 1182 -17.89 12.18 14.42
C ALA A 1182 -18.82 11.37 13.49
N ILE A 1183 -20.14 11.45 13.70
CA ILE A 1183 -21.12 10.80 12.81
C ILE A 1183 -21.05 11.41 11.40
N THR A 1184 -20.97 12.74 11.28
CA THR A 1184 -20.86 13.37 9.95
C THR A 1184 -19.60 12.97 9.20
N LEU A 1185 -18.45 12.86 9.90
CA LEU A 1185 -17.22 12.31 9.32
C LEU A 1185 -17.41 10.87 8.86
N THR A 1186 -18.06 10.04 9.69
CA THR A 1186 -18.36 8.65 9.36
C THR A 1186 -19.18 8.57 8.07
N LEU A 1187 -20.30 9.28 8.01
CA LEU A 1187 -21.19 9.31 6.85
C LEU A 1187 -20.45 9.77 5.58
N GLN A 1188 -19.54 10.72 5.71
CA GLN A 1188 -18.75 11.20 4.59
C GLN A 1188 -17.77 10.16 4.06
N ILE A 1189 -17.05 9.45 4.93
CA ILE A 1189 -16.15 8.37 4.52
C ILE A 1189 -16.96 7.25 3.85
N LEU A 1190 -18.13 6.92 4.41
CA LEU A 1190 -19.04 5.91 3.85
C LEU A 1190 -19.63 6.32 2.50
N MET A 1191 -19.73 7.61 2.18
CA MET A 1191 -20.03 8.01 0.80
C MET A 1191 -18.92 7.54 -0.14
N PHE A 1192 -17.64 7.65 0.21
CA PHE A 1192 -16.58 7.20 -0.70
C PHE A 1192 -16.43 5.67 -0.76
N THR A 1193 -16.64 4.98 0.35
CA THR A 1193 -16.41 3.53 0.45
C THR A 1193 -17.65 2.69 0.17
N GLU A 1194 -18.84 3.27 0.35
CA GLU A 1194 -20.17 2.66 0.20
C GLU A 1194 -20.40 1.44 1.12
N PHE A 1195 -19.63 1.32 2.21
CA PHE A 1195 -19.84 0.29 3.23
C PHE A 1195 -21.00 0.62 4.17
N SER A 1196 -21.40 -0.37 4.95
CA SER A 1196 -22.41 -0.22 6.00
C SER A 1196 -21.92 0.70 7.14
N PHE A 1197 -22.83 1.47 7.71
CA PHE A 1197 -22.51 2.38 8.81
C PHE A 1197 -22.07 1.62 10.07
N LYS A 1198 -20.80 1.81 10.45
CA LYS A 1198 -20.22 1.35 11.72
C LYS A 1198 -19.67 2.57 12.46
N PHE A 1199 -20.10 2.79 13.69
CA PHE A 1199 -19.59 3.89 14.52
C PHE A 1199 -18.81 3.34 15.70
N ILE A 1200 -17.55 3.79 15.83
CA ILE A 1200 -16.67 3.38 16.93
C ILE A 1200 -16.46 4.59 17.84
N PHE A 1201 -16.95 4.50 19.07
CA PHE A 1201 -16.82 5.56 20.06
C PHE A 1201 -15.56 5.36 20.93
N PRO A 1202 -14.69 6.38 21.09
CA PRO A 1202 -13.47 6.28 21.90
C PRO A 1202 -13.77 6.35 23.41
N THR A 1203 -14.31 5.27 23.97
CA THR A 1203 -14.80 5.19 25.36
C THR A 1203 -13.72 5.49 26.41
N GLU A 1204 -12.54 4.91 26.28
CA GLU A 1204 -11.47 5.01 27.29
C GLU A 1204 -10.97 6.45 27.44
N ILE A 1205 -10.59 7.07 26.32
CA ILE A 1205 -10.10 8.46 26.26
C ILE A 1205 -11.19 9.44 26.67
N PHE A 1206 -12.44 9.19 26.27
CA PHE A 1206 -13.57 9.97 26.73
C PHE A 1206 -13.71 9.94 28.27
N LEU A 1207 -13.70 8.74 28.87
CA LEU A 1207 -13.84 8.58 30.32
C LEU A 1207 -12.70 9.25 31.08
N ILE A 1208 -11.46 9.09 30.62
CA ILE A 1208 -10.28 9.73 31.22
C ILE A 1208 -10.41 11.26 31.16
N THR A 1209 -10.84 11.82 30.03
CA THR A 1209 -10.97 13.27 29.86
C THR A 1209 -12.12 13.85 30.68
N PHE A 1210 -13.26 13.16 30.69
CA PHE A 1210 -14.45 13.61 31.40
C PHE A 1210 -14.24 13.55 32.92
N LEU A 1211 -13.77 12.41 33.44
CA LEU A 1211 -13.47 12.25 34.86
C LEU A 1211 -12.26 13.09 35.28
N GLY A 1212 -11.22 13.15 34.46
CA GLY A 1212 -10.03 13.97 34.72
C GLY A 1212 -10.37 15.46 34.78
N GLY A 1213 -11.22 15.95 33.87
CA GLY A 1213 -11.73 17.33 33.89
C GLY A 1213 -12.52 17.63 35.16
N PHE A 1214 -13.40 16.71 35.57
CA PHE A 1214 -14.13 16.82 36.83
C PHE A 1214 -13.20 16.89 38.05
N ILE A 1215 -12.21 16.01 38.13
CA ILE A 1215 -11.22 15.98 39.21
C ILE A 1215 -10.38 17.26 39.21
N THR A 1216 -9.95 17.72 38.04
CA THR A 1216 -9.11 18.92 37.92
C THR A 1216 -9.89 20.17 38.31
N ALA A 1217 -11.15 20.31 37.90
CA ALA A 1217 -11.95 21.48 38.26
C ALA A 1217 -12.28 21.54 39.75
N THR A 1218 -12.69 20.42 40.33
CA THR A 1218 -12.96 20.32 41.77
C THR A 1218 -11.69 20.56 42.58
N GLY A 1219 -10.57 19.97 42.16
CA GLY A 1219 -9.25 20.21 42.75
C GLY A 1219 -8.79 21.66 42.63
N ALA A 1220 -8.93 22.28 41.47
CA ALA A 1220 -8.53 23.66 41.21
C ALA A 1220 -9.35 24.66 42.05
N SER A 1221 -10.68 24.52 42.08
CA SER A 1221 -11.56 25.34 42.92
C SER A 1221 -11.25 25.15 44.40
N TYR A 1222 -10.97 23.93 44.84
CA TYR A 1222 -10.59 23.65 46.21
C TYR A 1222 -9.24 24.29 46.59
N LEU A 1223 -8.21 24.12 45.75
CA LEU A 1223 -6.87 24.70 45.93
C LEU A 1223 -6.94 26.23 46.03
N ALA A 1224 -7.74 26.86 45.16
CA ALA A 1224 -7.91 28.31 45.16
C ALA A 1224 -8.61 28.81 46.43
N VAL A 1225 -9.66 28.10 46.88
CA VAL A 1225 -10.37 28.44 48.11
C VAL A 1225 -9.48 28.27 49.34
N LEU A 1226 -8.61 27.25 49.38
CA LEU A 1226 -7.68 27.04 50.51
C LEU A 1226 -6.76 28.25 50.74
N GLU A 1227 -6.31 28.93 49.67
CA GLU A 1227 -5.44 30.10 49.78
C GLU A 1227 -6.12 31.32 50.43
N ILE A 1228 -7.46 31.36 50.41
CA ILE A 1228 -8.26 32.49 50.92
C ILE A 1228 -8.98 32.13 52.23
N ARG A 1229 -9.39 30.87 52.39
CA ARG A 1229 -10.25 30.39 53.50
C ARG A 1229 -9.71 30.73 54.88
N ASP A 1230 -8.40 30.69 55.04
CA ASP A 1230 -7.74 30.86 56.34
C ASP A 1230 -7.25 32.31 56.59
N LYS A 1231 -7.46 33.22 55.63
CA LYS A 1231 -7.20 34.65 55.80
C LYS A 1231 -8.33 35.34 56.58
N SER A 1232 -8.00 36.46 57.24
CA SER A 1232 -8.98 37.24 58.00
C SER A 1232 -9.97 37.96 57.07
N ILE A 1233 -11.22 38.14 57.50
CA ILE A 1233 -12.27 38.81 56.71
C ILE A 1233 -11.83 40.23 56.32
N SER A 1234 -11.20 40.96 57.25
CA SER A 1234 -10.68 42.31 57.00
C SER A 1234 -9.55 42.34 55.96
N THR A 1235 -8.71 41.31 55.90
CA THR A 1235 -7.64 41.21 54.89
C THR A 1235 -8.23 40.95 53.51
N ILE A 1236 -9.25 40.09 53.43
CA ILE A 1236 -9.93 39.75 52.18
C ILE A 1236 -10.71 40.96 51.64
N LEU A 1237 -11.45 41.67 52.51
CA LEU A 1237 -12.25 42.83 52.11
C LEU A 1237 -11.43 44.06 51.73
N LYS A 1238 -10.20 44.20 52.24
CA LYS A 1238 -9.27 45.29 51.85
C LYS A 1238 -8.61 45.06 50.49
N GLY A 1239 -8.86 43.92 49.84
CA GLY A 1239 -8.13 43.45 48.67
C GLY A 1239 -6.84 42.74 49.09
N LEU A 1240 -6.64 41.54 48.56
CA LEU A 1240 -5.39 40.81 48.74
C LEU A 1240 -4.26 41.58 48.04
N GLN A 1241 -3.38 42.21 48.81
CA GLN A 1241 -2.09 42.72 48.31
C GLN A 1241 -1.18 41.58 47.87
#